data_AF-A0AAD3CEA6-F1
#
_entry.id   AF-A0AAD3CEA6-F1
#
_cell.length_a   1.000
_cell.length_b   1.000
_cell.length_c   1.000
_cell.angle_alpha   90.00
_cell.angle_beta   90.00
_cell.angle_gamma   90.00
#
_symmetry.space_group_name_H-M   'P 1'
#
loop_
_entity.id
_entity.type
_entity.pdbx_description
1 polymer ?
#
loop_
_entity_poly.entity_id
_entity_poly.type
_entity_poly.pdbx_seq_one_letter_code
_entity_poly.pdbx_strand_id
1 'polypeptide(L)'
;MNVHQDLNSKKRRSRVSQVGSLGNINTLSEMNNKKSLIKKKRDLTCLLIVVLYLFSLHFITNRNDRDCLIGNYLNSTQDLNRDVVKQHKLLRSNTNSQEERTSQQQQERKAEQEESFPQQTNQESICPSILQSMGADTSSTSNIWHHLQQQIIHGSFFPQQLQDSKPYQHWIQTLYKYYTVDKLRRTIAHPASPKVIAKLSSLMREYRLYNSQNQHLQKQIRILILGGSVTAGHDCRWPDWLGNDKPDQSNHQIPFHNCAWPARFENLLNTLFGDVFHVDNLASGGASSVWGSMLLERRLFNDPDTIPDIIISAYSANDAKRNDGTKPSDIVYGHMQDLIQAAQDLQPCEHDLPLVIMADDFYGDLPYQASRFSSYVYQLSQWSNLMAVSGSSVLRYKLLQELMDAETVHPLVNSNFGIHLGMGFHMGMAWIMLFNFVNAFVSVCNDEHVGINYLDETEIGKVGVNSTIAGDPNLLPSIVKGEPSAKHFAHLDESLGTVADVSRHYQENVERRKKLCENKDTIGKCTYSWFVNMAGSGVSSKAEINDKMRPVLYDYEGWPSMRNAWWGKGTTTAHQVPKISWSAKRNGATFTMKLDNVTSSTKYVLLQTMKSYSDEWKGSKLQLVFSILRNGQVLKKDWYTHVDNSTVTAHYIDGYHKDKTSVYYPHRFPLPQNGADIGDTVIMNATLVGGSKFQISGISFCAI
;
A
#
# COMPACT_ATOMS: atom_id res chain seq x y z
N MET A 1 81.32 -20.81 -25.92
CA MET A 1 81.45 -19.40 -26.33
C MET A 1 80.25 -18.63 -25.80
N ASN A 2 80.51 -17.80 -24.78
CA ASN A 2 79.86 -16.53 -24.42
C ASN A 2 78.44 -16.18 -24.90
N VAL A 3 77.59 -15.91 -23.89
CA VAL A 3 76.88 -14.63 -23.61
C VAL A 3 75.34 -14.64 -23.58
N HIS A 4 74.85 -14.29 -22.38
CA HIS A 4 73.62 -13.62 -21.92
C HIS A 4 72.22 -14.16 -22.27
N GLN A 5 71.51 -14.58 -21.21
CA GLN A 5 70.14 -14.16 -20.94
C GLN A 5 69.93 -13.98 -19.42
N ASP A 6 69.42 -12.80 -19.06
CA ASP A 6 69.15 -12.34 -17.69
C ASP A 6 67.66 -12.47 -17.36
N LEU A 7 67.40 -13.06 -16.17
CA LEU A 7 66.52 -12.60 -15.08
C LEU A 7 65.08 -12.14 -15.41
N ASN A 8 64.00 -12.60 -14.76
CA ASN A 8 63.82 -12.57 -13.31
C ASN A 8 62.54 -13.31 -12.87
N SER A 9 62.64 -14.08 -11.78
CA SER A 9 61.54 -14.62 -10.98
C SER A 9 61.74 -14.20 -9.51
N LYS A 10 60.67 -13.80 -8.80
CA LYS A 10 60.67 -13.61 -7.34
C LYS A 10 59.35 -14.16 -6.79
N LYS A 11 59.34 -15.32 -6.12
CA LYS A 11 59.72 -15.67 -4.73
C LYS A 11 58.64 -15.36 -3.67
N ARG A 12 57.98 -16.45 -3.25
CA ARG A 12 57.26 -16.66 -1.98
C ARG A 12 58.15 -16.38 -0.76
N ARG A 13 57.55 -15.91 0.33
CA ARG A 13 58.09 -16.04 1.70
C ARG A 13 56.98 -16.49 2.66
N SER A 14 57.22 -17.63 3.29
CA SER A 14 56.61 -18.07 4.54
C SER A 14 57.35 -17.46 5.73
N ARG A 15 56.65 -17.20 6.83
CA ARG A 15 57.27 -17.03 8.16
C ARG A 15 56.45 -17.75 9.22
N VAL A 16 57.21 -18.46 10.05
CA VAL A 16 56.86 -19.18 11.28
C VAL A 16 57.34 -18.33 12.46
N SER A 17 56.59 -18.29 13.57
CA SER A 17 57.04 -18.01 14.95
C SER A 17 55.88 -18.32 15.91
N GLN A 18 55.89 -19.42 16.66
CA GLN A 18 56.45 -19.62 18.01
C GLN A 18 55.80 -18.80 19.16
N VAL A 19 55.03 -19.56 19.95
CA VAL A 19 54.79 -19.62 21.41
C VAL A 19 55.56 -18.64 22.32
N GLY A 20 54.84 -18.03 23.28
CA GLY A 20 55.40 -17.64 24.56
C GLY A 20 54.61 -16.60 25.39
N SER A 21 54.29 -17.00 26.63
CA SER A 21 54.16 -16.18 27.84
C SER A 21 52.79 -15.74 28.36
N LEU A 22 52.50 -16.29 29.55
CA LEU A 22 51.52 -15.91 30.56
C LEU A 22 51.68 -14.46 31.03
N GLY A 23 50.56 -13.81 31.35
CA GLY A 23 50.49 -12.53 32.05
C GLY A 23 49.26 -12.46 32.95
N ASN A 24 49.50 -12.48 34.26
CA ASN A 24 48.55 -12.16 35.33
C ASN A 24 48.01 -10.73 35.20
N ILE A 25 46.70 -10.52 35.34
CA ILE A 25 46.12 -9.26 35.83
C ILE A 25 44.91 -9.56 36.73
N ASN A 26 45.03 -9.13 37.99
CA ASN A 26 43.96 -8.93 38.95
C ASN A 26 42.97 -7.88 38.44
N THR A 27 41.66 -8.08 38.65
CA THR A 27 40.74 -7.06 39.18
C THR A 27 39.39 -7.67 39.46
N LEU A 28 39.07 -7.75 40.75
CA LEU A 28 37.83 -8.24 41.32
C LEU A 28 37.30 -7.11 42.19
N SER A 29 36.32 -6.35 41.70
CA SER A 29 35.66 -5.27 42.44
C SER A 29 34.43 -4.78 41.69
N GLU A 30 33.29 -4.82 42.38
CA GLU A 30 32.02 -4.09 42.16
C GLU A 30 30.77 -4.95 41.93
N MET A 31 30.33 -5.63 43.00
CA MET A 31 28.90 -5.82 43.28
C MET A 31 28.47 -4.78 44.32
N ASN A 32 27.72 -3.77 43.90
CA ASN A 32 26.82 -3.00 44.76
C ASN A 32 25.92 -2.09 43.90
N ASN A 33 24.68 -2.52 43.64
CA ASN A 33 23.49 -1.66 43.63
C ASN A 33 22.24 -2.42 43.18
N LYS A 34 21.60 -3.12 44.12
CA LYS A 34 20.23 -3.64 43.98
C LYS A 34 19.41 -3.42 45.25
N LYS A 35 19.36 -2.17 45.74
CA LYS A 35 18.40 -1.73 46.77
C LYS A 35 18.05 -0.24 46.62
N SER A 36 17.29 0.14 45.58
CA SER A 36 16.57 1.44 45.61
C SER A 36 15.28 1.51 44.78
N LEU A 37 14.77 0.40 44.23
CA LEU A 37 13.60 0.43 43.33
C LEU A 37 12.24 0.10 43.97
N ILE A 38 12.14 0.02 45.29
CA ILE A 38 10.87 -0.32 45.99
C ILE A 38 10.26 0.88 46.74
N LYS A 39 10.97 2.02 46.88
CA LYS A 39 10.45 3.18 47.62
C LYS A 39 9.78 4.25 46.73
N LYS A 40 9.89 4.18 45.40
CA LYS A 40 9.30 5.17 44.47
C LYS A 40 7.90 4.85 43.93
N LYS A 41 7.31 3.71 44.30
CA LYS A 41 5.95 3.32 43.86
C LYS A 41 4.82 3.71 44.82
N ARG A 42 5.13 4.33 45.97
CA ARG A 42 4.10 4.75 46.95
C ARG A 42 3.70 6.22 46.86
N ASP A 43 4.52 7.08 46.26
CA ASP A 43 4.25 8.52 46.21
C ASP A 43 3.46 8.96 44.96
N LEU A 44 3.31 8.09 43.95
CA LEU A 44 2.55 8.39 42.73
C LEU A 44 1.02 8.17 42.90
N THR A 45 0.61 7.34 43.85
CA THR A 45 -0.80 7.02 44.07
C THR A 45 -1.55 8.09 44.87
N CYS A 46 -0.84 8.85 45.74
CA CYS A 46 -1.45 9.97 46.47
C CYS A 46 -1.63 11.23 45.60
N LEU A 47 -0.79 11.43 44.58
CA LEU A 47 -0.90 12.59 43.69
C LEU A 47 -2.09 12.48 42.73
N LEU A 48 -2.45 11.25 42.31
CA LEU A 48 -3.56 11.02 41.38
C LEU A 48 -4.94 11.22 42.04
N ILE A 49 -5.06 10.98 43.35
CA ILE A 49 -6.33 11.12 44.08
C ILE A 49 -6.67 12.61 44.34
N VAL A 50 -5.66 13.48 44.50
CA VAL A 50 -5.87 14.92 44.69
C VAL A 50 -6.24 15.62 43.38
N VAL A 51 -5.68 15.19 42.24
CA VAL A 51 -6.02 15.75 40.92
C VAL A 51 -7.44 15.36 40.48
N LEU A 52 -7.88 14.15 40.81
CA LEU A 52 -9.26 13.72 40.50
C LEU A 52 -10.31 14.41 41.39
N TYR A 53 -9.98 14.75 42.64
CA TYR A 53 -10.89 15.48 43.54
C TYR A 53 -11.07 16.95 43.14
N LEU A 54 -10.02 17.58 42.58
CA LEU A 54 -10.06 18.98 42.13
C LEU A 54 -10.81 19.16 40.79
N PHE A 55 -10.87 18.13 39.94
CA PHE A 55 -11.65 18.18 38.70
C PHE A 55 -13.16 18.05 38.93
N SER A 56 -13.59 17.35 39.98
CA SER A 56 -15.01 17.20 40.35
C SER A 56 -15.65 18.46 40.96
N LEU A 57 -14.86 19.44 41.40
CA LEU A 57 -15.36 20.68 42.01
C LEU A 57 -15.48 21.87 41.03
N HIS A 58 -15.04 21.72 39.77
CA HIS A 58 -15.09 22.80 38.77
C HIS A 58 -16.32 22.75 37.84
N PHE A 59 -17.25 21.80 38.05
CA PHE A 59 -18.43 21.61 37.19
C PHE A 59 -19.76 22.04 37.82
N ILE A 60 -19.74 22.69 38.99
CA ILE A 60 -20.94 23.20 39.66
C ILE A 60 -20.77 24.69 39.96
N THR A 61 -20.73 25.54 38.92
CA THR A 61 -21.17 26.95 38.96
C THR A 61 -21.02 27.57 37.57
N ASN A 62 -22.05 27.45 36.71
CA ASN A 62 -22.40 28.54 35.80
C ASN A 62 -23.72 28.24 35.08
N ARG A 63 -24.82 28.75 35.66
CA ARG A 63 -26.11 28.84 34.99
C ARG A 63 -26.82 30.05 35.55
N ASN A 64 -26.64 31.19 34.91
CA ASN A 64 -27.53 32.36 34.93
C ASN A 64 -26.99 33.35 33.89
N ASP A 65 -27.75 33.55 32.81
CA ASP A 65 -27.98 34.85 32.18
C ASP A 65 -28.86 34.64 30.93
N ARG A 66 -30.16 34.83 31.13
CA ARG A 66 -31.13 35.20 30.11
C ARG A 66 -31.85 36.42 30.66
N ASP A 67 -31.57 37.58 30.08
CA ASP A 67 -32.57 38.53 29.60
C ASP A 67 -31.91 39.85 29.16
N CYS A 68 -32.58 40.52 28.23
CA CYS A 68 -32.43 41.92 27.83
C CYS A 68 -31.40 42.24 26.72
N LEU A 69 -31.90 42.41 25.48
CA LEU A 69 -31.91 43.73 24.82
C LEU A 69 -32.71 43.66 23.52
N ILE A 70 -33.98 44.08 23.63
CA ILE A 70 -34.79 44.59 22.52
C ILE A 70 -34.44 46.07 22.37
N GLY A 71 -34.06 46.50 21.17
CA GLY A 71 -33.95 47.92 20.86
C GLY A 71 -32.98 48.26 19.74
N ASN A 72 -33.47 48.24 18.49
CA ASN A 72 -33.24 49.27 17.45
C ASN A 72 -33.57 48.69 16.07
N TYR A 73 -34.86 48.60 15.80
CA TYR A 73 -35.42 48.50 14.46
C TYR A 73 -36.01 49.86 14.14
N LEU A 74 -35.48 50.54 13.13
CA LEU A 74 -36.12 51.50 12.21
C LEU A 74 -35.04 52.35 11.56
N ASN A 75 -34.48 51.84 10.45
CA ASN A 75 -33.96 52.59 9.29
C ASN A 75 -33.21 51.63 8.33
N SER A 76 -33.90 50.60 7.81
CA SER A 76 -33.36 49.78 6.69
C SER A 76 -34.47 49.01 5.96
N THR A 77 -35.47 49.72 5.45
CA THR A 77 -36.61 49.10 4.74
C THR A 77 -36.70 49.48 3.26
N GLN A 78 -35.69 50.14 2.69
CA GLN A 78 -35.66 50.44 1.24
C GLN A 78 -34.59 49.66 0.45
N ASP A 79 -33.50 49.21 1.06
CA ASP A 79 -32.49 48.39 0.37
C ASP A 79 -32.78 46.88 0.42
N LEU A 80 -33.53 46.40 1.41
CA LEU A 80 -33.88 44.97 1.55
C LEU A 80 -34.78 44.46 0.41
N ASN A 81 -35.60 45.33 -0.21
CA ASN A 81 -36.53 44.92 -1.25
C ASN A 81 -35.88 44.71 -2.63
N ARG A 82 -34.67 45.25 -2.88
CA ARG A 82 -33.93 44.96 -4.13
C ARG A 82 -33.17 43.64 -4.07
N ASP A 83 -32.62 43.30 -2.91
CA ASP A 83 -31.86 42.05 -2.74
C ASP A 83 -32.78 40.83 -2.60
N VAL A 84 -33.96 40.98 -2.00
CA VAL A 84 -34.97 39.91 -1.96
C VAL A 84 -35.48 39.55 -3.37
N VAL A 85 -35.63 40.52 -4.28
CA VAL A 85 -36.05 40.26 -5.68
C VAL A 85 -34.93 39.60 -6.49
N LYS A 86 -33.65 39.97 -6.25
CA LYS A 86 -32.50 39.28 -6.87
C LYS A 86 -32.32 37.85 -6.34
N GLN A 87 -32.49 37.63 -5.03
CA GLN A 87 -32.43 36.29 -4.45
C GLN A 87 -33.61 35.42 -4.89
N HIS A 88 -34.81 35.98 -5.06
CA HIS A 88 -35.95 35.20 -5.59
C HIS A 88 -35.75 34.79 -7.06
N LYS A 89 -35.07 35.60 -7.88
CA LYS A 89 -34.70 35.22 -9.25
C LYS A 89 -33.61 34.15 -9.29
N LEU A 90 -32.61 34.21 -8.41
CA LEU A 90 -31.57 33.19 -8.30
C LEU A 90 -32.11 31.86 -7.75
N LEU A 91 -33.02 31.92 -6.77
CA LEU A 91 -33.69 30.75 -6.22
C LEU A 91 -34.53 30.05 -7.28
N ARG A 92 -35.29 30.79 -8.11
CA ARG A 92 -36.07 30.23 -9.22
C ARG A 92 -35.20 29.60 -10.32
N SER A 93 -34.03 30.17 -10.66
CA SER A 93 -33.15 29.51 -11.65
C SER A 93 -32.53 28.23 -11.09
N ASN A 94 -32.24 28.18 -9.79
CA ASN A 94 -31.75 26.97 -9.14
C ASN A 94 -32.84 25.90 -8.98
N THR A 95 -34.11 26.29 -8.78
CA THR A 95 -35.20 25.30 -8.69
C THR A 95 -35.45 24.62 -10.03
N ASN A 96 -35.43 25.39 -11.14
CA ASN A 96 -35.60 24.81 -12.49
C ASN A 96 -34.44 23.87 -12.87
N SER A 97 -33.19 24.24 -12.53
CA SER A 97 -32.00 23.40 -12.71
C SER A 97 -32.07 22.10 -11.89
N GLN A 98 -32.63 22.19 -10.68
CA GLN A 98 -32.78 21.04 -9.79
C GLN A 98 -33.94 20.11 -10.24
N GLU A 99 -35.04 20.66 -10.75
CA GLU A 99 -36.13 19.89 -11.35
C GLU A 99 -35.68 19.16 -12.63
N GLU A 100 -34.89 19.81 -13.50
CA GLU A 100 -34.31 19.16 -14.68
C GLU A 100 -33.37 18.00 -14.30
N ARG A 101 -32.47 18.20 -13.32
CA ARG A 101 -31.59 17.12 -12.82
C ARG A 101 -32.37 15.98 -12.17
N THR A 102 -33.44 16.29 -11.44
CA THR A 102 -34.27 15.27 -10.78
C THR A 102 -35.09 14.48 -11.82
N SER A 103 -35.57 15.14 -12.87
CA SER A 103 -36.26 14.49 -13.99
C SER A 103 -35.30 13.61 -14.81
N GLN A 104 -34.07 14.05 -15.02
CA GLN A 104 -33.05 13.28 -15.74
C GLN A 104 -32.62 12.05 -14.93
N GLN A 105 -32.38 12.20 -13.61
CA GLN A 105 -32.13 11.06 -12.72
C GLN A 105 -33.32 10.11 -12.61
N GLN A 106 -34.57 10.60 -12.66
CA GLN A 106 -35.75 9.72 -12.67
C GLN A 106 -35.91 8.98 -14.00
N GLN A 107 -35.52 9.57 -15.13
CA GLN A 107 -35.50 8.89 -16.42
C GLN A 107 -34.39 7.83 -16.50
N GLU A 108 -33.20 8.11 -15.99
CA GLU A 108 -32.11 7.12 -15.88
C GLU A 108 -32.52 5.95 -14.97
N ARG A 109 -33.11 6.22 -13.80
CA ARG A 109 -33.62 5.16 -12.91
C ARG A 109 -34.78 4.36 -13.50
N LYS A 110 -35.61 4.98 -14.35
CA LYS A 110 -36.67 4.26 -15.07
C LYS A 110 -36.11 3.40 -16.20
N ALA A 111 -35.09 3.87 -16.91
CA ALA A 111 -34.37 3.08 -17.90
C ALA A 111 -33.65 1.89 -17.24
N GLU A 112 -33.06 2.08 -16.06
CA GLU A 112 -32.48 1.00 -15.25
C GLU A 112 -33.52 0.03 -14.68
N GLN A 113 -34.77 0.47 -14.45
CA GLN A 113 -35.86 -0.39 -13.97
C GLN A 113 -36.61 -1.14 -15.10
N GLU A 114 -36.55 -0.67 -16.34
CA GLU A 114 -37.18 -1.32 -17.50
C GLU A 114 -36.25 -2.32 -18.22
N GLU A 115 -34.96 -2.40 -17.87
CA GLU A 115 -34.12 -3.57 -18.16
C GLU A 115 -34.49 -4.74 -17.24
N SER A 116 -35.71 -5.26 -17.39
CA SER A 116 -36.06 -6.56 -16.82
C SER A 116 -35.28 -7.65 -17.55
N PHE A 117 -34.10 -7.98 -17.01
CA PHE A 117 -33.30 -9.11 -17.46
C PHE A 117 -34.19 -10.37 -17.54
N PRO A 118 -34.18 -11.11 -18.65
CA PRO A 118 -34.97 -12.33 -18.77
C PRO A 118 -34.56 -13.30 -17.67
N GLN A 119 -35.52 -13.66 -16.80
CA GLN A 119 -35.39 -14.73 -15.81
C GLN A 119 -35.28 -16.08 -16.53
N GLN A 120 -34.08 -16.42 -17.03
CA GLN A 120 -33.73 -17.80 -17.36
C GLN A 120 -32.83 -18.34 -16.25
N THR A 121 -33.46 -19.06 -15.32
CA THR A 121 -32.88 -19.69 -14.13
C THR A 121 -32.15 -20.99 -14.46
N ASN A 122 -31.21 -20.97 -15.39
CA ASN A 122 -30.12 -21.93 -15.31
C ASN A 122 -29.10 -21.28 -14.37
N GLN A 123 -28.99 -21.78 -13.13
CA GLN A 123 -27.91 -21.39 -12.24
C GLN A 123 -26.59 -21.77 -12.93
N GLU A 124 -26.01 -20.80 -13.64
CA GLU A 124 -24.69 -20.96 -14.22
C GLU A 124 -23.69 -21.16 -13.08
N SER A 125 -22.79 -22.13 -13.27
CA SER A 125 -21.77 -22.48 -12.30
C SER A 125 -20.92 -21.25 -11.93
N ILE A 126 -20.52 -21.19 -10.65
CA ILE A 126 -19.57 -20.19 -10.14
C ILE A 126 -18.18 -20.48 -10.73
N CYS A 127 -17.88 -21.73 -11.07
CA CYS A 127 -16.60 -22.11 -11.66
C CYS A 127 -16.34 -21.43 -13.02
N PRO A 128 -15.18 -20.76 -13.21
CA PRO A 128 -14.83 -20.15 -14.49
C PRO A 128 -14.82 -21.20 -15.62
N SER A 129 -15.49 -20.90 -16.73
CA SER A 129 -15.68 -21.84 -17.85
C SER A 129 -14.38 -22.47 -18.38
N ILE A 130 -13.28 -21.71 -18.42
CA ILE A 130 -11.97 -22.22 -18.83
C ILE A 130 -11.45 -23.27 -17.86
N LEU A 131 -11.61 -23.07 -16.55
CA LEU A 131 -11.17 -24.01 -15.53
C LEU A 131 -12.06 -25.25 -15.51
N GLN A 132 -13.38 -25.07 -15.65
CA GLN A 132 -14.33 -26.17 -15.78
C GLN A 132 -14.01 -27.05 -17.00
N SER A 133 -13.67 -26.45 -18.14
CA SER A 133 -13.27 -27.21 -19.34
C SER A 133 -12.00 -28.04 -19.17
N MET A 134 -11.21 -27.74 -18.12
CA MET A 134 -9.99 -28.45 -17.73
C MET A 134 -10.22 -29.40 -16.55
N GLY A 135 -11.49 -29.61 -16.16
CA GLY A 135 -11.89 -30.48 -15.07
C GLY A 135 -11.63 -29.89 -13.69
N ALA A 136 -11.73 -28.57 -13.49
CA ALA A 136 -11.50 -27.94 -12.18
C ALA A 136 -12.42 -28.41 -11.05
N ASP A 137 -13.53 -29.04 -11.40
CA ASP A 137 -14.51 -29.67 -10.51
C ASP A 137 -14.10 -31.10 -10.07
N THR A 138 -13.13 -31.70 -10.75
CA THR A 138 -12.76 -33.12 -10.60
C THR A 138 -11.25 -33.36 -10.57
N SER A 139 -10.45 -32.33 -10.84
CA SER A 139 -9.00 -32.40 -11.02
C SER A 139 -8.27 -31.51 -10.03
N SER A 140 -7.05 -31.93 -9.69
CA SER A 140 -6.16 -31.10 -8.88
C SER A 140 -5.65 -29.88 -9.65
N THR A 141 -5.34 -28.80 -8.93
CA THR A 141 -4.65 -27.61 -9.46
C THR A 141 -3.41 -27.96 -10.29
N SER A 142 -2.72 -29.06 -9.97
CA SER A 142 -1.54 -29.51 -10.72
C SER A 142 -1.84 -29.96 -12.13
N ASN A 143 -2.93 -30.71 -12.30
CA ASN A 143 -3.35 -31.15 -13.63
C ASN A 143 -3.70 -29.93 -14.47
N ILE A 144 -4.47 -29.00 -13.89
CA ILE A 144 -4.88 -27.76 -14.58
C ILE A 144 -3.65 -26.92 -14.94
N TRP A 145 -2.70 -26.75 -14.02
CA TRP A 145 -1.46 -26.03 -14.30
C TRP A 145 -0.67 -26.65 -15.46
N HIS A 146 -0.62 -27.98 -15.56
CA HIS A 146 0.00 -28.66 -16.71
C HIS A 146 -0.76 -28.42 -18.02
N HIS A 147 -2.10 -28.43 -18.00
CA HIS A 147 -2.92 -28.11 -19.18
C HIS A 147 -2.73 -26.65 -19.62
N LEU A 148 -2.46 -25.74 -18.67
CA LEU A 148 -2.23 -24.32 -18.92
C LEU A 148 -0.81 -23.98 -19.36
N GLN A 149 0.11 -24.96 -19.46
CA GLN A 149 1.53 -24.69 -19.70
C GLN A 149 1.78 -23.78 -20.92
N GLN A 150 1.10 -24.04 -22.04
CA GLN A 150 1.31 -23.26 -23.26
C GLN A 150 0.76 -21.83 -23.12
N GLN A 151 -0.41 -21.66 -22.52
CA GLN A 151 -0.99 -20.35 -22.22
C GLN A 151 -0.12 -19.57 -21.24
N ILE A 152 0.46 -20.23 -20.23
CA ILE A 152 1.36 -19.59 -19.25
C ILE A 152 2.64 -19.12 -19.94
N ILE A 153 3.30 -19.99 -20.71
CA ILE A 153 4.49 -19.61 -21.47
C ILE A 153 4.16 -18.48 -22.44
N HIS A 154 3.00 -18.55 -23.11
CA HIS A 154 2.53 -17.54 -24.06
C HIS A 154 2.23 -16.18 -23.40
N GLY A 155 1.42 -16.16 -22.34
CA GLY A 155 1.10 -14.93 -21.59
C GLY A 155 2.30 -14.35 -20.84
N SER A 156 3.40 -15.10 -20.72
CA SER A 156 4.66 -14.61 -20.15
C SER A 156 5.55 -13.88 -21.15
N PHE A 157 5.23 -13.92 -22.46
CA PHE A 157 6.04 -13.22 -23.47
C PHE A 157 5.91 -11.71 -23.31
N PHE A 158 7.07 -11.07 -23.19
CA PHE A 158 7.24 -9.65 -23.40
C PHE A 158 8.73 -9.44 -23.70
N PRO A 159 9.15 -8.62 -24.68
CA PRO A 159 8.33 -8.09 -25.74
C PRO A 159 8.06 -9.18 -26.81
N GLN A 160 7.00 -9.04 -27.60
CA GLN A 160 6.49 -10.08 -28.51
C GLN A 160 7.52 -10.56 -29.55
N GLN A 161 8.51 -9.73 -29.88
CA GLN A 161 9.59 -10.06 -30.83
C GLN A 161 10.48 -11.22 -30.36
N LEU A 162 10.53 -11.48 -29.04
CA LEU A 162 11.27 -12.63 -28.50
C LEU A 162 10.52 -13.95 -28.58
N GLN A 163 9.24 -13.92 -28.95
CA GLN A 163 8.40 -15.12 -28.92
C GLN A 163 8.96 -16.24 -29.78
N ASP A 164 9.47 -15.93 -30.96
CA ASP A 164 9.99 -16.95 -31.88
C ASP A 164 11.51 -17.20 -31.72
N SER A 165 12.15 -16.55 -30.75
CA SER A 165 13.57 -16.71 -30.46
C SER A 165 13.83 -18.08 -29.81
N LYS A 166 14.57 -18.96 -30.50
CA LYS A 166 14.97 -20.27 -29.96
C LYS A 166 15.70 -20.17 -28.60
N PRO A 167 16.67 -19.25 -28.40
CA PRO A 167 17.27 -19.03 -27.08
C PRO A 167 16.25 -18.69 -26.00
N TYR A 168 15.30 -17.81 -26.29
CA TYR A 168 14.25 -17.44 -25.35
C TYR A 168 13.36 -18.63 -25.02
N GLN A 169 12.87 -19.34 -26.04
CA GLN A 169 12.00 -20.51 -25.88
C GLN A 169 12.68 -21.57 -25.01
N HIS A 170 13.97 -21.82 -25.23
CA HIS A 170 14.74 -22.72 -24.38
C HIS A 170 14.87 -22.21 -22.94
N TRP A 171 15.13 -20.91 -22.76
CA TRP A 171 15.25 -20.28 -21.45
C TRP A 171 13.94 -20.33 -20.65
N ILE A 172 12.82 -19.92 -21.24
CA ILE A 172 11.53 -19.89 -20.55
C ILE A 172 11.03 -21.31 -20.23
N GLN A 173 11.29 -22.28 -21.11
CA GLN A 173 11.03 -23.69 -20.83
C GLN A 173 11.85 -24.19 -19.64
N THR A 174 13.13 -23.78 -19.56
CA THR A 174 14.00 -24.12 -18.43
C THR A 174 13.50 -23.47 -17.14
N LEU A 175 13.07 -22.21 -17.21
CA LEU A 175 12.47 -21.50 -16.09
C LEU A 175 11.18 -22.20 -15.62
N TYR A 176 10.30 -22.56 -16.54
CA TYR A 176 9.06 -23.28 -16.23
C TYR A 176 9.32 -24.64 -15.56
N LYS A 177 10.33 -25.38 -16.05
CA LYS A 177 10.80 -26.62 -15.40
C LYS A 177 11.37 -26.39 -14.01
N TYR A 178 11.93 -25.22 -13.73
CA TYR A 178 12.37 -24.88 -12.38
C TYR A 178 11.19 -24.61 -11.44
N TYR A 179 10.15 -23.90 -11.89
CA TYR A 179 8.93 -23.64 -11.13
C TYR A 179 7.94 -24.82 -11.19
N THR A 180 8.39 -25.99 -10.73
CA THR A 180 7.56 -27.19 -10.69
C THR A 180 6.31 -26.98 -9.83
N VAL A 181 5.26 -27.75 -10.11
CA VAL A 181 4.03 -27.66 -9.33
C VAL A 181 4.25 -27.93 -7.84
N ASP A 182 5.14 -28.87 -7.49
CA ASP A 182 5.48 -29.14 -6.08
C ASP A 182 6.10 -27.93 -5.39
N LYS A 183 6.91 -27.15 -6.11
CA LYS A 183 7.46 -25.90 -5.58
C LYS A 183 6.37 -24.84 -5.45
N LEU A 184 5.53 -24.68 -6.48
CA LEU A 184 4.44 -23.71 -6.49
C LEU A 184 3.41 -23.98 -5.39
N ARG A 185 3.07 -25.23 -5.10
CA ARG A 185 2.20 -25.61 -3.98
C ARG A 185 2.70 -25.14 -2.62
N ARG A 186 4.02 -25.03 -2.42
CA ARG A 186 4.60 -24.52 -1.16
C ARG A 186 4.54 -23.00 -1.01
N THR A 187 4.07 -22.30 -2.04
CA THR A 187 3.96 -20.83 -2.00
C THR A 187 2.69 -20.36 -1.31
N ILE A 188 1.64 -21.19 -1.25
CA ILE A 188 0.46 -20.86 -0.47
C ILE A 188 0.81 -21.03 1.01
N ALA A 189 1.01 -19.90 1.70
CA ALA A 189 1.23 -19.92 3.14
C ALA A 189 -0.13 -20.00 3.85
N HIS A 190 -1.11 -19.24 3.35
CA HIS A 190 -2.48 -19.28 3.82
C HIS A 190 -3.42 -19.06 2.63
N PRO A 191 -4.42 -19.93 2.40
CA PRO A 191 -5.33 -19.79 1.27
C PRO A 191 -6.27 -18.58 1.44
N ALA A 192 -6.84 -18.12 0.32
CA ALA A 192 -7.93 -17.15 0.37
C ALA A 192 -9.19 -17.80 0.95
N SER A 193 -10.04 -17.01 1.59
CA SER A 193 -11.37 -17.45 2.00
C SER A 193 -12.19 -17.88 0.77
N PRO A 194 -12.73 -19.12 0.73
CA PRO A 194 -13.53 -19.61 -0.39
C PRO A 194 -14.70 -18.69 -0.74
N LYS A 195 -15.32 -18.07 0.26
CA LYS A 195 -16.43 -17.11 0.10
C LYS A 195 -16.03 -15.90 -0.73
N VAL A 196 -14.84 -15.35 -0.49
CA VAL A 196 -14.30 -14.21 -1.24
C VAL A 196 -14.04 -14.61 -2.70
N ILE A 197 -13.49 -15.81 -2.91
CA ILE A 197 -13.18 -16.34 -4.25
C ILE A 197 -14.45 -16.63 -5.05
N ALA A 198 -15.49 -17.18 -4.42
CA ALA A 198 -16.79 -17.38 -5.04
C ALA A 198 -17.40 -16.04 -5.50
N LYS A 199 -17.30 -14.98 -4.68
CA LYS A 199 -17.73 -13.63 -5.05
C LYS A 199 -16.94 -13.05 -6.22
N LEU A 200 -15.61 -13.18 -6.20
CA LEU A 200 -14.77 -12.76 -7.33
C LEU A 200 -15.12 -13.52 -8.62
N SER A 201 -15.42 -14.81 -8.52
CA SER A 201 -15.85 -15.62 -9.67
C SER A 201 -17.18 -15.12 -10.24
N SER A 202 -18.14 -14.79 -9.37
CA SER A 202 -19.42 -14.21 -9.77
C SER A 202 -19.25 -12.85 -10.46
N LEU A 203 -18.43 -11.96 -9.89
CA LEU A 203 -18.10 -10.66 -10.49
C LEU A 203 -17.46 -10.82 -11.87
N MET A 204 -16.51 -11.76 -11.99
CA MET A 204 -15.85 -12.05 -13.26
C MET A 204 -16.85 -12.46 -14.33
N ARG A 205 -17.81 -13.33 -13.99
CA ARG A 205 -18.89 -13.73 -14.90
C ARG A 205 -19.77 -12.54 -15.30
N GLU A 206 -20.21 -11.74 -14.33
CA GLU A 206 -21.03 -10.55 -14.57
C GLU A 206 -20.33 -9.58 -15.53
N TYR A 207 -19.05 -9.30 -15.30
CA TYR A 207 -18.28 -8.39 -16.15
C TYR A 207 -18.06 -8.95 -17.55
N ARG A 208 -17.84 -10.27 -17.71
CA ARG A 208 -17.76 -10.90 -19.04
C ARG A 208 -19.07 -10.73 -19.82
N LEU A 209 -20.21 -11.00 -19.17
CA LEU A 209 -21.52 -10.83 -19.78
C LEU A 209 -21.76 -9.37 -20.18
N TYR A 210 -21.51 -8.44 -19.25
CA TYR A 210 -21.63 -7.01 -19.49
C TYR A 210 -20.74 -6.54 -20.65
N ASN A 211 -19.47 -6.94 -20.69
CA ASN A 211 -18.52 -6.54 -21.73
C ASN A 211 -18.87 -7.14 -23.11
N SER A 212 -19.48 -8.32 -23.15
CA SER A 212 -19.96 -8.92 -24.39
C SER A 212 -21.12 -8.13 -25.01
N GLN A 213 -21.90 -7.45 -24.17
CA GLN A 213 -23.04 -6.61 -24.56
C GLN A 213 -22.62 -5.14 -24.81
N ASN A 214 -21.59 -4.66 -24.11
CA ASN A 214 -21.19 -3.25 -24.08
C ASN A 214 -19.74 -3.05 -24.55
N GLN A 215 -19.50 -3.06 -25.86
CA GLN A 215 -18.15 -2.93 -26.41
C GLN A 215 -17.44 -1.60 -26.08
N HIS A 216 -18.20 -0.55 -25.72
CA HIS A 216 -17.65 0.78 -25.42
C HIS A 216 -17.34 1.03 -23.94
N LEU A 217 -17.85 0.18 -23.05
CA LEU A 217 -17.69 0.31 -21.60
C LEU A 217 -17.25 -1.04 -21.06
N GLN A 218 -15.95 -1.24 -20.89
CA GLN A 218 -15.43 -2.47 -20.31
C GLN A 218 -15.39 -2.34 -18.79
N LYS A 219 -16.09 -3.23 -18.09
CA LYS A 219 -15.91 -3.47 -16.65
C LYS A 219 -14.77 -4.46 -16.44
N GLN A 220 -13.93 -4.20 -15.45
CA GLN A 220 -12.78 -5.02 -15.11
C GLN A 220 -12.69 -5.19 -13.60
N ILE A 221 -12.30 -6.39 -13.16
CA ILE A 221 -11.87 -6.67 -11.80
C ILE A 221 -10.56 -5.92 -11.57
N ARG A 222 -10.57 -5.03 -10.59
CA ARG A 222 -9.42 -4.18 -10.30
C ARG A 222 -8.53 -4.78 -9.23
N ILE A 223 -7.26 -4.93 -9.57
CA ILE A 223 -6.21 -5.43 -8.69
C ILE A 223 -5.26 -4.29 -8.39
N LEU A 224 -5.28 -3.80 -7.15
CA LEU A 224 -4.33 -2.82 -6.67
C LEU A 224 -3.10 -3.52 -6.08
N ILE A 225 -1.92 -3.32 -6.65
CA ILE A 225 -0.67 -3.90 -6.15
C ILE A 225 0.19 -2.81 -5.53
N LEU A 226 0.41 -2.92 -4.22
CA LEU A 226 1.25 -2.05 -3.42
C LEU A 226 2.57 -2.77 -3.14
N GLY A 227 3.69 -2.07 -3.25
CA GLY A 227 4.97 -2.71 -2.94
C GLY A 227 6.18 -1.83 -3.04
N GLY A 228 7.32 -2.49 -2.86
CA GLY A 228 8.64 -1.88 -2.90
C GLY A 228 9.26 -1.77 -4.29
N SER A 229 10.58 -1.59 -4.34
CA SER A 229 11.34 -1.54 -5.59
C SER A 229 11.26 -2.83 -6.41
N VAL A 230 11.17 -3.99 -5.76
CA VAL A 230 11.04 -5.29 -6.43
C VAL A 230 9.73 -5.34 -7.19
N THR A 231 8.62 -5.01 -6.54
CA THR A 231 7.31 -4.93 -7.19
C THR A 231 7.20 -3.81 -8.23
N ALA A 232 7.92 -2.71 -8.06
CA ALA A 232 8.03 -1.66 -9.08
C ALA A 232 8.81 -2.09 -10.35
N GLY A 233 9.51 -3.22 -10.30
CA GLY A 233 10.26 -3.76 -11.45
C GLY A 233 11.75 -3.44 -11.47
N HIS A 234 12.35 -2.99 -10.38
CA HIS A 234 13.78 -2.70 -10.35
C HIS A 234 14.62 -3.92 -10.73
N ASP A 235 15.62 -3.71 -11.59
CA ASP A 235 16.48 -4.74 -12.19
C ASP A 235 15.78 -5.84 -12.98
N CYS A 236 14.54 -5.61 -13.40
CA CYS A 236 13.87 -6.42 -14.40
C CYS A 236 14.59 -6.31 -15.77
N ARG A 237 15.73 -6.98 -15.90
CA ARG A 237 16.64 -6.95 -17.06
C ARG A 237 16.68 -8.31 -17.74
N TRP A 238 16.63 -8.28 -19.06
CA TRP A 238 16.85 -9.45 -19.90
C TRP A 238 18.28 -9.96 -19.76
N PRO A 239 18.48 -11.29 -19.81
CA PRO A 239 19.81 -11.84 -20.02
C PRO A 239 20.44 -11.32 -21.32
N ASP A 240 21.66 -10.80 -21.23
CA ASP A 240 22.37 -10.23 -22.38
C ASP A 240 22.50 -11.23 -23.54
N TRP A 241 22.62 -12.53 -23.23
CA TRP A 241 22.74 -13.62 -24.20
C TRP A 241 21.43 -13.96 -24.94
N LEU A 242 20.29 -13.40 -24.54
CA LEU A 242 19.04 -13.55 -25.30
C LEU A 242 18.99 -12.66 -26.55
N GLY A 243 20.06 -11.91 -26.83
CA GLY A 243 20.24 -11.23 -28.11
C GLY A 243 19.35 -9.99 -28.29
N ASN A 244 18.75 -9.48 -27.22
CA ASN A 244 18.10 -8.18 -27.29
C ASN A 244 19.16 -7.10 -27.25
N ASP A 245 19.29 -6.37 -28.35
CA ASP A 245 19.77 -4.99 -28.30
C ASP A 245 19.07 -4.32 -27.13
N LYS A 246 19.86 -3.89 -26.14
CA LYS A 246 19.38 -3.36 -24.86
C LYS A 246 18.16 -2.48 -25.15
N PRO A 247 16.94 -2.84 -24.69
CA PRO A 247 15.73 -2.11 -25.04
C PRO A 247 16.01 -0.64 -24.80
N ASP A 248 15.92 0.19 -25.86
CA ASP A 248 16.53 1.51 -25.97
C ASP A 248 16.49 2.26 -24.63
N GLN A 249 17.57 2.11 -23.86
CA GLN A 249 17.65 2.61 -22.48
C GLN A 249 17.79 4.14 -22.48
N SER A 250 17.95 4.75 -23.67
CA SER A 250 18.08 6.20 -23.80
C SER A 250 16.76 6.91 -23.50
N ASN A 251 15.62 6.26 -23.76
CA ASN A 251 14.31 6.72 -23.32
C ASN A 251 14.06 6.26 -21.88
N HIS A 252 14.48 7.10 -20.94
CA HIS A 252 14.26 6.99 -19.49
C HIS A 252 12.77 7.00 -19.07
N GLN A 253 11.84 6.65 -19.96
CA GLN A 253 10.44 6.36 -19.65
C GLN A 253 10.41 5.00 -18.97
N ILE A 254 10.22 5.01 -17.66
CA ILE A 254 10.15 3.90 -16.70
C ILE A 254 10.01 2.51 -17.39
N PRO A 255 11.11 1.92 -17.89
CA PRO A 255 11.05 0.78 -18.81
C PRO A 255 10.71 -0.53 -18.07
N PHE A 256 10.56 -0.46 -16.75
CA PHE A 256 10.31 -1.60 -15.89
C PHE A 256 8.84 -1.99 -15.82
N HIS A 257 7.89 -1.10 -16.13
CA HIS A 257 6.46 -1.38 -15.87
C HIS A 257 5.98 -2.67 -16.53
N ASN A 258 6.20 -2.81 -17.84
CA ASN A 258 5.67 -3.96 -18.58
C ASN A 258 6.44 -5.26 -18.31
N CYS A 259 7.66 -5.16 -17.80
CA CYS A 259 8.46 -6.34 -17.51
C CYS A 259 8.35 -6.77 -16.04
N ALA A 260 7.93 -5.87 -15.15
CA ALA A 260 7.68 -6.16 -13.75
C ALA A 260 6.64 -7.28 -13.58
N TRP A 261 6.72 -7.98 -12.46
CA TRP A 261 5.83 -9.10 -12.20
C TRP A 261 4.34 -8.70 -12.15
N PRO A 262 3.92 -7.49 -11.71
CA PRO A 262 2.53 -7.05 -11.76
C PRO A 262 1.93 -7.04 -13.17
N ALA A 263 2.62 -6.44 -14.15
CA ALA A 263 2.14 -6.38 -15.53
C ALA A 263 2.09 -7.77 -16.18
N ARG A 264 3.07 -8.62 -15.87
CA ARG A 264 3.06 -10.02 -16.31
C ARG A 264 1.90 -10.80 -15.71
N PHE A 265 1.60 -10.54 -14.45
CA PHE A 265 0.47 -11.15 -13.75
C PHE A 265 -0.86 -10.74 -14.36
N GLU A 266 -1.05 -9.45 -14.70
CA GLU A 266 -2.20 -8.96 -15.46
C GLU A 266 -2.34 -9.70 -16.81
N ASN A 267 -1.26 -9.74 -17.59
CA ASN A 267 -1.29 -10.38 -18.90
C ASN A 267 -1.62 -11.89 -18.80
N LEU A 268 -1.09 -12.58 -17.79
CA LEU A 268 -1.40 -13.98 -17.52
C LEU A 268 -2.86 -14.18 -17.12
N LEU A 269 -3.39 -13.34 -16.22
CA LEU A 269 -4.81 -13.39 -15.84
C LEU A 269 -5.70 -13.19 -17.07
N ASN A 270 -5.43 -12.16 -17.89
CA ASN A 270 -6.25 -11.86 -19.05
C ASN A 270 -6.10 -12.90 -20.18
N THR A 271 -4.93 -13.54 -20.29
CA THR A 271 -4.72 -14.69 -21.20
C THR A 271 -5.61 -15.88 -20.80
N LEU A 272 -5.80 -16.12 -19.51
CA LEU A 272 -6.57 -17.25 -19.01
C LEU A 272 -8.07 -16.96 -18.92
N PHE A 273 -8.45 -15.80 -18.38
CA PHE A 273 -9.83 -15.52 -18.00
C PHE A 273 -10.54 -14.54 -18.95
N GLY A 274 -9.84 -14.07 -19.99
CA GLY A 274 -10.30 -13.01 -20.87
C GLY A 274 -9.95 -11.63 -20.32
N ASP A 275 -10.16 -10.59 -21.13
CA ASP A 275 -9.85 -9.20 -20.79
C ASP A 275 -10.82 -8.62 -19.74
N VAL A 276 -10.68 -9.09 -18.50
CA VAL A 276 -11.55 -8.75 -17.37
C VAL A 276 -10.79 -8.37 -16.12
N PHE A 277 -9.46 -8.40 -16.13
CA PHE A 277 -8.63 -7.94 -15.03
C PHE A 277 -7.85 -6.70 -15.43
N HIS A 278 -7.73 -5.77 -14.49
CA HIS A 278 -6.84 -4.63 -14.60
C HIS A 278 -5.93 -4.53 -13.38
N VAL A 279 -4.63 -4.34 -13.59
CA VAL A 279 -3.66 -4.23 -12.48
C VAL A 279 -3.14 -2.80 -12.35
N ASP A 280 -3.54 -2.13 -11.27
CA ASP A 280 -2.95 -0.88 -10.81
C ASP A 280 -1.71 -1.19 -9.96
N ASN A 281 -0.52 -1.23 -10.58
CA ASN A 281 0.73 -1.34 -9.83
C ASN A 281 1.11 0.03 -9.25
N LEU A 282 1.00 0.26 -7.94
CA LEU A 282 1.42 1.51 -7.28
C LEU A 282 2.71 1.35 -6.46
N ALA A 283 3.49 0.31 -6.76
CA ALA A 283 4.74 0.08 -6.06
C ALA A 283 5.75 1.21 -6.29
N SER A 284 6.55 1.49 -5.26
CA SER A 284 7.56 2.55 -5.29
C SER A 284 8.86 2.12 -4.61
N GLY A 285 9.99 2.42 -5.26
CA GLY A 285 11.30 2.03 -4.77
C GLY A 285 11.70 2.73 -3.47
N GLY A 286 11.82 1.95 -2.39
CA GLY A 286 12.14 2.49 -1.06
C GLY A 286 10.91 2.80 -0.20
N ALA A 287 9.72 2.38 -0.64
CA ALA A 287 8.50 2.44 0.16
C ALA A 287 8.31 1.19 1.04
N SER A 288 7.57 1.34 2.14
CA SER A 288 7.26 0.31 3.15
C SER A 288 5.74 0.12 3.28
N SER A 289 5.30 -0.85 4.09
CA SER A 289 3.88 -1.02 4.41
C SER A 289 3.21 0.23 5.01
N VAL A 290 3.95 1.06 5.77
CA VAL A 290 3.48 2.39 6.25
C VAL A 290 3.02 3.31 5.11
N TRP A 291 3.71 3.24 3.98
CA TRP A 291 3.34 4.02 2.82
C TRP A 291 2.11 3.42 2.13
N GLY A 292 2.04 2.09 2.02
CA GLY A 292 0.88 1.39 1.48
C GLY A 292 -0.39 1.63 2.29
N SER A 293 -0.33 1.59 3.62
CA SER A 293 -1.49 1.92 4.48
C SER A 293 -1.99 3.34 4.22
N MET A 294 -1.07 4.30 4.13
CA MET A 294 -1.43 5.68 3.83
C MET A 294 -2.05 5.83 2.42
N LEU A 295 -1.57 5.11 1.41
CA LEU A 295 -2.20 5.15 0.09
C LEU A 295 -3.65 4.66 0.14
N LEU A 296 -3.90 3.57 0.88
CA LEU A 296 -5.23 2.97 1.01
C LEU A 296 -6.19 3.84 1.81
N GLU A 297 -5.79 4.29 3.01
CA GLU A 297 -6.62 5.18 3.86
C GLU A 297 -7.16 6.40 3.12
N ARG A 298 -6.38 6.87 2.14
CA ARG A 298 -6.58 8.13 1.43
C ARG A 298 -7.03 7.94 -0.02
N ARG A 299 -7.29 6.69 -0.41
CA ARG A 299 -7.67 6.32 -1.77
C ARG A 299 -6.78 6.97 -2.84
N LEU A 300 -5.48 7.01 -2.60
CA LEU A 300 -4.48 7.65 -3.47
C LEU A 300 -4.08 6.74 -4.63
N PHE A 301 -5.08 6.24 -5.36
CA PHE A 301 -4.92 5.45 -6.57
C PHE A 301 -5.50 6.19 -7.78
N ASN A 302 -5.30 5.65 -8.99
CA ASN A 302 -5.64 6.29 -10.26
C ASN A 302 -7.06 6.87 -10.33
N ASP A 303 -7.99 6.12 -9.77
CA ASP A 303 -9.40 6.42 -9.79
C ASP A 303 -9.94 6.22 -8.36
N PRO A 304 -9.93 7.27 -7.53
CA PRO A 304 -10.28 7.20 -6.10
C PRO A 304 -11.73 6.78 -5.85
N ASP A 305 -12.59 6.86 -6.87
CA ASP A 305 -14.01 6.54 -6.76
C ASP A 305 -14.27 5.04 -6.97
N THR A 306 -13.38 4.36 -7.69
CA THR A 306 -13.49 2.91 -7.90
C THR A 306 -12.62 2.15 -6.92
N ILE A 307 -13.26 1.44 -6.00
CA ILE A 307 -12.58 0.64 -4.98
C ILE A 307 -12.03 -0.64 -5.64
N PRO A 308 -10.76 -1.01 -5.44
CA PRO A 308 -10.22 -2.25 -5.98
C PRO A 308 -10.93 -3.47 -5.38
N ASP A 309 -11.12 -4.51 -6.19
CA ASP A 309 -11.69 -5.80 -5.76
C ASP A 309 -10.64 -6.68 -5.07
N ILE A 310 -9.37 -6.49 -5.44
CA ILE A 310 -8.22 -7.23 -4.91
C ILE A 310 -7.10 -6.25 -4.55
N ILE A 311 -6.48 -6.44 -3.40
CA ILE A 311 -5.33 -5.66 -2.95
C ILE A 311 -4.18 -6.61 -2.63
N ILE A 312 -3.03 -6.43 -3.27
CA ILE A 312 -1.81 -7.20 -3.03
C ILE A 312 -0.78 -6.32 -2.35
N SER A 313 -0.31 -6.72 -1.18
CA SER A 313 0.77 -6.06 -0.43
C SER A 313 2.08 -6.83 -0.59
N ALA A 314 3.05 -6.22 -1.27
CA ALA A 314 4.37 -6.77 -1.60
C ALA A 314 5.51 -5.85 -1.11
N TYR A 315 5.57 -5.62 0.21
CA TYR A 315 6.57 -4.77 0.86
C TYR A 315 7.69 -5.55 1.55
N SER A 316 7.75 -6.88 1.42
CA SER A 316 8.67 -7.73 2.18
C SER A 316 10.12 -7.29 2.12
N ALA A 317 10.61 -6.93 0.93
CA ALA A 317 12.00 -6.55 0.74
C ALA A 317 12.36 -5.26 1.49
N ASN A 318 11.42 -4.32 1.57
CA ASN A 318 11.64 -3.02 2.18
C ASN A 318 11.43 -3.05 3.69
N ASP A 319 10.40 -3.74 4.15
CA ASP A 319 10.10 -3.88 5.57
C ASP A 319 11.17 -4.73 6.26
N ALA A 320 11.65 -5.81 5.64
CA ALA A 320 12.71 -6.65 6.20
C ALA A 320 14.08 -5.95 6.34
N LYS A 321 14.31 -4.85 5.61
CA LYS A 321 15.58 -4.11 5.58
C LYS A 321 15.57 -2.80 6.35
N ARG A 322 14.46 -2.49 7.03
CA ARG A 322 14.30 -1.23 7.73
C ARG A 322 15.23 -1.18 8.95
N ASN A 323 16.14 -0.20 8.97
CA ASN A 323 17.19 -0.06 9.99
C ASN A 323 17.12 1.28 10.75
N ASP A 324 15.99 1.98 10.67
CA ASP A 324 15.79 3.30 11.29
C ASP A 324 15.50 3.24 12.80
N GLY A 325 15.87 2.13 13.46
CA GLY A 325 15.59 1.87 14.87
C GLY A 325 14.19 1.28 15.14
N THR A 326 13.34 1.16 14.11
CA THR A 326 12.06 0.44 14.21
C THR A 326 12.31 -1.01 14.62
N LYS A 327 11.67 -1.48 15.69
CA LYS A 327 11.78 -2.89 16.05
C LYS A 327 11.00 -3.71 15.04
N PRO A 328 11.41 -4.94 14.73
CA PRO A 328 10.62 -5.78 13.83
C PRO A 328 9.21 -6.05 14.35
N SER A 329 9.00 -6.05 15.68
CA SER A 329 7.66 -6.08 16.28
C SER A 329 6.78 -4.92 15.82
N ASP A 330 7.34 -3.71 15.70
CA ASP A 330 6.59 -2.51 15.31
C ASP A 330 6.19 -2.57 13.82
N ILE A 331 6.99 -3.26 13.00
CA ILE A 331 6.68 -3.53 11.59
C ILE A 331 5.47 -4.46 11.49
N VAL A 332 5.49 -5.56 12.24
CA VAL A 332 4.41 -6.57 12.23
C VAL A 332 3.16 -6.01 12.88
N TYR A 333 3.28 -5.53 14.12
CA TYR A 333 2.14 -5.15 14.93
C TYR A 333 1.60 -3.74 14.62
N GLY A 334 2.40 -2.89 13.99
CA GLY A 334 1.97 -1.59 13.47
C GLY A 334 1.80 -1.64 11.95
N HIS A 335 2.90 -1.48 11.23
CA HIS A 335 2.87 -1.10 9.81
C HIS A 335 2.08 -2.06 8.90
N MET A 336 2.30 -3.37 9.04
CA MET A 336 1.62 -4.37 8.20
C MET A 336 0.14 -4.49 8.55
N GLN A 337 -0.22 -4.37 9.83
CA GLN A 337 -1.62 -4.40 10.28
C GLN A 337 -2.37 -3.14 9.92
N ASP A 338 -1.75 -1.96 10.02
CA ASP A 338 -2.32 -0.69 9.55
C ASP A 338 -2.69 -0.80 8.06
N LEU A 339 -1.83 -1.45 7.26
CA LEU A 339 -2.10 -1.68 5.83
C LEU A 339 -3.29 -2.62 5.63
N ILE A 340 -3.34 -3.74 6.35
CA ILE A 340 -4.46 -4.70 6.28
C ILE A 340 -5.76 -4.00 6.68
N GLN A 341 -5.74 -3.23 7.77
CA GLN A 341 -6.91 -2.54 8.26
C GLN A 341 -7.38 -1.48 7.28
N ALA A 342 -6.47 -0.69 6.71
CA ALA A 342 -6.78 0.29 5.68
C ALA A 342 -7.36 -0.36 4.41
N ALA A 343 -6.84 -1.51 3.99
CA ALA A 343 -7.37 -2.27 2.86
C ALA A 343 -8.81 -2.73 3.13
N GLN A 344 -9.08 -3.29 4.31
CA GLN A 344 -10.41 -3.74 4.70
C GLN A 344 -11.39 -2.58 4.90
N ASP A 345 -10.91 -1.39 5.29
CA ASP A 345 -11.72 -0.19 5.53
C ASP A 345 -12.11 0.53 4.23
N LEU A 346 -11.57 0.13 3.07
CA LEU A 346 -12.02 0.66 1.77
C LEU A 346 -13.48 0.33 1.49
N GLN A 347 -13.91 -0.88 1.86
CA GLN A 347 -15.31 -1.33 1.82
C GLN A 347 -15.76 -1.72 3.23
N PRO A 348 -16.11 -0.74 4.07
CA PRO A 348 -16.48 -1.00 5.46
C PRO A 348 -17.83 -1.74 5.58
N CYS A 349 -18.71 -1.57 4.59
CA CYS A 349 -20.06 -2.15 4.56
C CYS A 349 -20.14 -3.55 3.96
N GLU A 350 -19.20 -3.93 3.07
CA GLU A 350 -19.30 -5.20 2.34
C GLU A 350 -18.68 -6.35 3.13
N HIS A 351 -19.39 -7.48 3.16
CA HIS A 351 -19.03 -8.55 4.08
C HIS A 351 -17.74 -9.28 3.70
N ASP A 352 -17.25 -9.23 2.44
CA ASP A 352 -16.13 -10.09 2.02
C ASP A 352 -15.08 -9.48 1.04
N LEU A 353 -15.35 -8.36 0.36
CA LEU A 353 -14.36 -7.67 -0.51
C LEU A 353 -13.73 -6.43 0.17
N PRO A 354 -12.54 -5.98 -0.25
CA PRO A 354 -11.65 -6.60 -1.24
C PRO A 354 -10.94 -7.87 -0.72
N LEU A 355 -10.51 -8.74 -1.64
CA LEU A 355 -9.54 -9.79 -1.33
C LEU A 355 -8.18 -9.15 -1.02
N VAL A 356 -7.69 -9.34 0.20
CA VAL A 356 -6.35 -8.87 0.59
C VAL A 356 -5.35 -10.03 0.53
N ILE A 357 -4.26 -9.81 -0.19
CA ILE A 357 -3.18 -10.79 -0.38
C ILE A 357 -1.87 -10.22 0.15
N MET A 358 -1.21 -10.95 1.04
CA MET A 358 0.14 -10.64 1.48
C MET A 358 1.15 -11.43 0.65
N ALA A 359 1.85 -10.74 -0.25
CA ALA A 359 2.83 -11.33 -1.14
C ALA A 359 4.25 -11.14 -0.58
N ASP A 360 4.93 -12.23 -0.29
CA ASP A 360 6.33 -12.23 0.10
C ASP A 360 7.26 -12.29 -1.13
N ASP A 361 7.65 -11.10 -1.59
CA ASP A 361 8.47 -10.85 -2.78
C ASP A 361 9.98 -10.75 -2.49
N PHE A 362 10.45 -11.24 -1.33
CA PHE A 362 11.82 -11.01 -0.88
C PHE A 362 12.62 -12.27 -0.58
N TYR A 363 13.61 -12.58 -1.42
CA TYR A 363 14.64 -13.54 -1.07
C TYR A 363 15.98 -13.10 -1.67
N GLY A 364 16.79 -12.37 -0.90
CA GLY A 364 18.08 -11.80 -1.34
C GLY A 364 19.23 -12.09 -0.37
N ASP A 365 20.24 -11.22 -0.39
CA ASP A 365 21.44 -11.18 0.46
C ASP A 365 21.24 -11.23 1.99
N LEU A 366 19.99 -11.28 2.47
CA LEU A 366 19.62 -11.36 3.88
C LEU A 366 18.67 -12.55 4.15
N PRO A 367 19.15 -13.80 4.05
CA PRO A 367 18.29 -14.99 4.10
C PRO A 367 17.58 -15.16 5.45
N TYR A 368 18.22 -14.77 6.56
CA TYR A 368 17.59 -14.82 7.90
C TYR A 368 16.44 -13.81 8.01
N GLN A 369 16.66 -12.57 7.58
CA GLN A 369 15.64 -11.52 7.58
C GLN A 369 14.49 -11.88 6.65
N ALA A 370 14.78 -12.44 5.47
CA ALA A 370 13.77 -12.95 4.55
C ALA A 370 12.91 -14.03 5.20
N SER A 371 13.53 -15.07 5.78
CA SER A 371 12.79 -16.14 6.46
C SER A 371 11.95 -15.64 7.63
N ARG A 372 12.48 -14.70 8.40
CA ARG A 372 11.76 -14.05 9.51
C ARG A 372 10.56 -13.28 8.97
N PHE A 373 10.72 -12.51 7.90
CA PHE A 373 9.61 -11.76 7.32
C PHE A 373 8.52 -12.67 6.74
N SER A 374 8.89 -13.78 6.07
CA SER A 374 7.91 -14.79 5.64
C SER A 374 7.07 -15.31 6.82
N SER A 375 7.66 -15.47 8.01
CA SER A 375 6.91 -15.90 9.21
C SER A 375 5.91 -14.86 9.70
N TYR A 376 6.22 -13.57 9.54
CA TYR A 376 5.30 -12.48 9.87
C TYR A 376 4.12 -12.39 8.91
N VAL A 377 4.39 -12.54 7.61
CA VAL A 377 3.33 -12.65 6.60
C VAL A 377 2.39 -13.80 6.94
N TYR A 378 2.94 -14.97 7.28
CA TYR A 378 2.13 -16.12 7.69
C TYR A 378 1.31 -15.85 8.96
N GLN A 379 1.93 -15.37 10.03
CA GLN A 379 1.26 -15.07 11.30
C GLN A 379 0.08 -14.10 11.11
N LEU A 380 0.28 -12.99 10.38
CA LEU A 380 -0.77 -12.01 10.14
C LEU A 380 -1.87 -12.54 9.21
N SER A 381 -1.50 -13.34 8.21
CA SER A 381 -2.49 -13.95 7.30
C SER A 381 -3.43 -14.92 8.01
N GLN A 382 -2.91 -15.70 8.97
CA GLN A 382 -3.75 -16.56 9.81
C GLN A 382 -4.64 -15.74 10.73
N TRP A 383 -4.10 -14.71 11.37
CA TRP A 383 -4.84 -13.86 12.29
C TRP A 383 -6.00 -13.12 11.62
N SER A 384 -5.77 -12.62 10.41
CA SER A 384 -6.72 -11.79 9.67
C SER A 384 -7.47 -12.56 8.57
N ASN A 385 -7.31 -13.88 8.49
CA ASN A 385 -7.85 -14.77 7.44
C ASN A 385 -7.61 -14.24 6.01
N LEU A 386 -6.37 -13.86 5.71
CA LEU A 386 -5.96 -13.28 4.43
C LEU A 386 -5.28 -14.34 3.58
N MET A 387 -5.27 -14.15 2.27
CA MET A 387 -4.42 -14.95 1.41
C MET A 387 -2.95 -14.53 1.63
N ALA A 388 -2.05 -15.51 1.78
CA ALA A 388 -0.62 -15.25 1.83
C ALA A 388 0.14 -16.13 0.84
N VAL A 389 0.97 -15.47 0.04
CA VAL A 389 1.75 -16.09 -1.03
C VAL A 389 3.22 -15.80 -0.79
N SER A 390 4.07 -16.82 -0.77
CA SER A 390 5.51 -16.67 -0.51
C SER A 390 6.37 -17.07 -1.71
N GLY A 391 6.95 -16.07 -2.36
CA GLY A 391 8.00 -16.26 -3.37
C GLY A 391 9.26 -16.88 -2.77
N SER A 392 9.58 -16.49 -1.53
CA SER A 392 10.70 -17.02 -0.76
C SER A 392 10.68 -18.53 -0.64
N SER A 393 9.53 -19.17 -0.46
CA SER A 393 9.42 -20.62 -0.32
C SER A 393 9.92 -21.41 -1.54
N VAL A 394 9.91 -20.80 -2.73
CA VAL A 394 10.41 -21.42 -3.97
C VAL A 394 11.88 -21.14 -4.18
N LEU A 395 12.30 -19.91 -3.91
CA LEU A 395 13.64 -19.42 -4.24
C LEU A 395 14.68 -19.77 -3.19
N ARG A 396 14.24 -19.98 -1.94
CA ARG A 396 15.11 -20.06 -0.76
C ARG A 396 16.30 -20.97 -0.91
N TYR A 397 16.01 -22.25 -1.11
CA TYR A 397 17.05 -23.27 -1.12
C TYR A 397 17.98 -23.14 -2.33
N LYS A 398 17.45 -22.68 -3.47
CA LYS A 398 18.28 -22.48 -4.65
C LYS A 398 19.22 -21.30 -4.46
N LEU A 399 18.72 -20.15 -4.02
CA LEU A 399 19.57 -18.97 -3.82
C LEU A 399 20.60 -19.19 -2.70
N LEU A 400 20.28 -19.94 -1.64
CA LEU A 400 21.26 -20.33 -0.63
C LEU A 400 22.36 -21.24 -1.18
N GLN A 401 21.99 -22.26 -1.96
CA GLN A 401 22.95 -23.18 -2.57
C GLN A 401 23.95 -22.41 -3.44
N GLU A 402 23.46 -21.52 -4.30
CA GLU A 402 24.31 -20.75 -5.20
C GLU A 402 25.23 -19.76 -4.48
N LEU A 403 24.72 -19.12 -3.42
CA LEU A 403 25.54 -18.30 -2.52
C LEU A 403 26.66 -19.12 -1.86
N MET A 404 26.40 -20.39 -1.54
CA MET A 404 27.41 -21.30 -0.98
C MET A 404 28.45 -21.73 -2.03
N ASP A 405 28.05 -21.85 -3.30
CA ASP A 405 28.91 -22.21 -4.43
C ASP A 405 29.75 -21.02 -4.95
N ALA A 406 29.67 -19.86 -4.29
CA ALA A 406 30.36 -18.62 -4.63
C ALA A 406 30.04 -18.10 -6.06
N GLU A 407 28.91 -18.54 -6.63
CA GLU A 407 28.39 -17.92 -7.84
C GLU A 407 27.96 -16.48 -7.52
N THR A 408 28.16 -15.57 -8.46
CA THR A 408 27.80 -14.15 -8.29
C THR A 408 26.50 -13.79 -9.00
N VAL A 409 26.08 -14.60 -9.97
CA VAL A 409 24.88 -14.40 -10.79
C VAL A 409 24.24 -15.76 -11.03
N HIS A 410 22.94 -15.86 -10.81
CA HIS A 410 22.23 -17.10 -11.12
C HIS A 410 21.51 -17.01 -12.48
N PRO A 411 21.66 -17.97 -13.41
CA PRO A 411 21.01 -17.92 -14.73
C PRO A 411 19.47 -17.83 -14.70
N LEU A 412 18.84 -18.37 -13.64
CA LEU A 412 17.37 -18.28 -13.50
C LEU A 412 16.89 -16.94 -12.98
N VAL A 413 17.71 -16.18 -12.24
CA VAL A 413 17.30 -14.82 -11.81
C VAL A 413 17.96 -13.75 -12.67
N ASN A 414 19.04 -14.07 -13.39
CA ASN A 414 19.79 -13.16 -14.25
C ASN A 414 20.16 -11.84 -13.55
N SER A 415 20.62 -11.94 -12.31
CA SER A 415 21.07 -10.79 -11.53
C SER A 415 22.08 -11.23 -10.49
N ASN A 416 22.83 -10.26 -9.95
CA ASN A 416 23.54 -10.46 -8.71
C ASN A 416 22.56 -10.86 -7.60
N PHE A 417 23.02 -11.58 -6.57
CA PHE A 417 22.24 -11.98 -5.39
C PHE A 417 21.82 -10.81 -4.47
N GLY A 418 21.51 -9.65 -5.05
CA GLY A 418 21.00 -8.49 -4.34
C GLY A 418 19.51 -8.61 -4.02
N ILE A 419 18.93 -7.49 -3.60
CA ILE A 419 17.49 -7.36 -3.35
C ILE A 419 16.69 -7.49 -4.65
N HIS A 420 17.22 -6.86 -5.71
CA HIS A 420 16.56 -6.73 -6.99
C HIS A 420 17.00 -7.89 -7.88
N LEU A 421 16.10 -8.87 -8.01
CA LEU A 421 16.33 -10.03 -8.83
C LEU A 421 15.87 -9.77 -10.26
N GLY A 422 16.55 -10.35 -11.25
CA GLY A 422 16.29 -10.07 -12.66
C GLY A 422 15.08 -10.81 -13.25
N MET A 423 15.03 -10.90 -14.58
CA MET A 423 13.81 -11.26 -15.31
C MET A 423 13.14 -12.57 -14.86
N GLY A 424 13.92 -13.62 -14.61
CA GLY A 424 13.32 -14.91 -14.26
C GLY A 424 12.70 -14.93 -12.86
N PHE A 425 13.13 -14.04 -11.95
CA PHE A 425 12.40 -13.79 -10.70
C PHE A 425 11.05 -13.12 -10.98
N HIS A 426 11.01 -12.09 -11.83
CA HIS A 426 9.76 -11.39 -12.15
C HIS A 426 8.73 -12.30 -12.85
N MET A 427 9.18 -13.14 -13.77
CA MET A 427 8.33 -14.18 -14.37
C MET A 427 7.87 -15.19 -13.32
N GLY A 428 8.82 -15.67 -12.50
CA GLY A 428 8.54 -16.60 -11.43
C GLY A 428 7.51 -16.10 -10.43
N MET A 429 7.61 -14.84 -9.99
CA MET A 429 6.63 -14.24 -9.08
C MET A 429 5.26 -14.10 -9.73
N ALA A 430 5.19 -13.72 -11.01
CA ALA A 430 3.92 -13.69 -11.74
C ALA A 430 3.27 -15.09 -11.83
N TRP A 431 4.07 -16.14 -12.08
CA TRP A 431 3.60 -17.53 -12.08
C TRP A 431 3.18 -18.01 -10.70
N ILE A 432 3.91 -17.64 -9.66
CA ILE A 432 3.56 -17.94 -8.27
C ILE A 432 2.20 -17.32 -7.96
N MET A 433 2.00 -16.04 -8.23
CA MET A 433 0.70 -15.38 -8.00
C MET A 433 -0.42 -16.05 -8.80
N LEU A 434 -0.20 -16.31 -10.10
CA LEU A 434 -1.16 -16.99 -10.97
C LEU A 434 -1.52 -18.39 -10.46
N PHE A 435 -0.53 -19.21 -10.08
CA PHE A 435 -0.76 -20.55 -9.57
C PHE A 435 -1.67 -20.52 -8.33
N ASN A 436 -1.43 -19.58 -7.42
CA ASN A 436 -2.24 -19.48 -6.21
C ASN A 436 -3.66 -18.97 -6.50
N PHE A 437 -3.84 -18.08 -7.49
CA PHE A 437 -5.17 -17.68 -7.97
C PHE A 437 -5.93 -18.87 -8.57
N VAL A 438 -5.29 -19.61 -9.49
CA VAL A 438 -5.88 -20.82 -10.08
C VAL A 438 -6.22 -21.82 -8.98
N ASN A 439 -5.31 -22.03 -8.01
CA ASN A 439 -5.56 -22.92 -6.88
C ASN A 439 -6.81 -22.51 -6.09
N ALA A 440 -6.95 -21.23 -5.80
CA ALA A 440 -8.10 -20.69 -5.06
C ALA A 440 -9.42 -20.92 -5.82
N PHE A 441 -9.46 -20.63 -7.13
CA PHE A 441 -10.65 -20.89 -7.95
C PHE A 441 -10.98 -22.38 -8.04
N VAL A 442 -9.97 -23.23 -8.24
CA VAL A 442 -10.13 -24.70 -8.32
C VAL A 442 -10.67 -25.26 -7.01
N SER A 443 -10.23 -24.76 -5.85
CA SER A 443 -10.81 -25.14 -4.56
C SER A 443 -12.32 -24.85 -4.52
N VAL A 444 -12.74 -23.63 -4.87
CA VAL A 444 -14.17 -23.26 -4.91
C VAL A 444 -14.96 -24.09 -5.93
N CYS A 445 -14.39 -24.37 -7.11
CA CYS A 445 -15.04 -25.23 -8.10
C CYS A 445 -15.27 -26.65 -7.58
N ASN A 446 -14.30 -27.23 -6.88
CA ASN A 446 -14.43 -28.56 -6.27
C ASN A 446 -15.47 -28.55 -5.15
N ASP A 447 -15.51 -27.50 -4.32
CA ASP A 447 -16.51 -27.33 -3.26
C ASP A 447 -17.93 -27.19 -3.83
N GLU A 448 -18.11 -26.41 -4.90
CA GLU A 448 -19.39 -26.28 -5.62
C GLU A 448 -19.84 -27.64 -6.19
N HIS A 449 -18.93 -28.42 -6.77
CA HIS A 449 -19.22 -29.74 -7.33
C HIS A 449 -19.75 -30.73 -6.28
N VAL A 450 -19.28 -30.64 -5.03
CA VAL A 450 -19.80 -31.45 -3.91
C VAL A 450 -21.00 -30.83 -3.19
N GLY A 451 -21.56 -29.74 -3.75
CA GLY A 451 -22.80 -29.11 -3.27
C GLY A 451 -22.61 -28.01 -2.22
N ILE A 452 -21.40 -27.47 -2.04
CA ILE A 452 -21.15 -26.35 -1.14
C ILE A 452 -21.39 -25.03 -1.90
N ASN A 453 -22.45 -24.30 -1.52
CA ASN A 453 -22.76 -22.99 -2.11
C ASN A 453 -22.31 -21.86 -1.17
N TYR A 454 -21.26 -21.11 -1.57
CA TYR A 454 -20.73 -19.99 -0.78
C TYR A 454 -21.50 -18.68 -0.94
N LEU A 455 -22.38 -18.56 -1.94
CA LEU A 455 -23.11 -17.32 -2.21
C LEU A 455 -24.46 -17.25 -1.48
N ASP A 456 -25.00 -18.38 -1.03
CA ASP A 456 -26.26 -18.43 -0.30
C ASP A 456 -26.01 -18.45 1.22
N GLU A 457 -26.00 -17.26 1.83
CA GLU A 457 -25.90 -17.11 3.29
C GLU A 457 -27.15 -17.67 4.02
N THR A 458 -28.28 -17.80 3.32
CA THR A 458 -29.55 -18.27 3.91
C THR A 458 -29.67 -19.80 3.92
N GLU A 459 -28.94 -20.49 3.05
CA GLU A 459 -28.96 -21.95 2.95
C GLU A 459 -27.99 -22.67 3.90
N ILE A 460 -26.96 -22.01 4.43
CA ILE A 460 -26.07 -22.64 5.44
C ILE A 460 -26.86 -23.04 6.70
N GLY A 461 -27.96 -22.35 7.00
CA GLY A 461 -28.91 -22.74 8.05
C GLY A 461 -29.94 -23.80 7.64
N LYS A 462 -30.03 -24.14 6.35
CA LYS A 462 -31.02 -25.07 5.75
C LYS A 462 -30.41 -26.32 5.12
N VAL A 463 -29.08 -26.43 5.01
CA VAL A 463 -28.44 -27.72 4.72
C VAL A 463 -28.89 -28.65 5.83
N GLY A 464 -29.90 -29.46 5.52
CA GLY A 464 -30.48 -30.39 6.44
C GLY A 464 -29.35 -31.29 6.88
N VAL A 465 -28.88 -31.11 8.12
CA VAL A 465 -27.97 -32.01 8.80
C VAL A 465 -28.78 -33.29 9.05
N ASN A 466 -28.99 -34.02 7.96
CA ASN A 466 -29.82 -35.20 7.88
C ASN A 466 -28.95 -36.42 8.20
N SER A 467 -28.21 -36.38 9.31
CA SER A 467 -27.41 -37.52 9.78
C SER A 467 -26.77 -37.25 11.14
N THR A 468 -27.20 -37.99 12.17
CA THR A 468 -26.35 -38.60 13.23
C THR A 468 -25.37 -37.76 14.09
N ILE A 469 -25.13 -36.47 13.83
CA ILE A 469 -24.37 -35.55 14.72
C ILE A 469 -25.29 -34.96 15.81
N ALA A 470 -26.43 -35.60 16.07
CA ALA A 470 -27.41 -35.20 17.08
C ALA A 470 -26.99 -35.53 18.54
N GLY A 471 -25.72 -35.87 18.77
CA GLY A 471 -25.22 -36.27 20.09
C GLY A 471 -24.94 -35.11 21.05
N ASP A 472 -24.63 -33.91 20.54
CA ASP A 472 -24.39 -32.73 21.37
C ASP A 472 -25.30 -31.56 20.93
N PRO A 473 -26.36 -31.25 21.70
CA PRO A 473 -27.27 -30.15 21.39
C PRO A 473 -26.59 -28.77 21.41
N ASN A 474 -25.38 -28.64 21.96
CA ASN A 474 -24.61 -27.39 21.99
C ASN A 474 -23.73 -27.19 20.74
N LEU A 475 -23.46 -28.26 19.99
CA LEU A 475 -22.59 -28.21 18.81
C LEU A 475 -23.33 -27.57 17.62
N LEU A 476 -24.60 -27.93 17.42
CA LEU A 476 -25.45 -27.44 16.33
C LEU A 476 -25.58 -25.90 16.32
N PRO A 477 -25.93 -25.22 17.42
CA PRO A 477 -26.02 -23.75 17.43
C PRO A 477 -24.70 -23.06 17.10
N SER A 478 -23.57 -23.64 17.53
CA SER A 478 -22.24 -23.07 17.31
C SER A 478 -21.80 -23.22 15.84
N ILE A 479 -22.10 -24.35 15.21
CA ILE A 479 -21.84 -24.59 13.78
C ILE A 479 -22.77 -23.72 12.91
N VAL A 480 -24.05 -23.63 13.26
CA VAL A 480 -25.05 -22.84 12.52
C VAL A 480 -24.77 -21.34 12.57
N LYS A 481 -24.15 -20.84 13.65
CA LYS A 481 -23.79 -19.42 13.78
C LYS A 481 -22.68 -18.99 12.81
N GLY A 482 -21.94 -19.95 12.25
CA GLY A 482 -20.81 -19.69 11.36
C GLY A 482 -19.61 -19.07 12.06
N GLU A 483 -18.56 -18.83 11.30
CA GLU A 483 -17.36 -18.16 11.78
C GLU A 483 -17.54 -16.63 11.78
N PRO A 484 -16.99 -15.91 12.76
CA PRO A 484 -16.97 -14.45 12.72
C PRO A 484 -16.18 -13.95 11.50
N SER A 485 -16.61 -12.83 10.91
CA SER A 485 -15.85 -12.24 9.80
C SER A 485 -14.48 -11.78 10.29
N ALA A 486 -13.44 -12.24 9.60
CA ALA A 486 -12.07 -11.94 9.99
C ALA A 486 -11.70 -10.46 9.85
N LYS A 487 -12.48 -9.69 9.08
CA LYS A 487 -12.34 -8.23 8.94
C LYS A 487 -12.61 -7.46 10.24
N HIS A 488 -13.21 -8.11 11.23
CA HIS A 488 -13.48 -7.53 12.54
C HIS A 488 -12.41 -7.88 13.57
N PHE A 489 -11.48 -8.80 13.29
CA PHE A 489 -10.33 -8.99 14.17
C PHE A 489 -9.50 -7.71 14.21
N ALA A 490 -9.15 -7.29 15.42
CA ALA A 490 -8.31 -6.12 15.63
C ALA A 490 -6.85 -6.43 15.44
N HIS A 491 -6.00 -5.41 15.64
CA HIS A 491 -4.56 -5.58 15.60
C HIS A 491 -4.14 -6.64 16.61
N LEU A 492 -3.37 -7.61 16.13
CA LEU A 492 -2.54 -8.47 16.94
C LEU A 492 -1.55 -7.60 17.71
N ASP A 493 -1.59 -7.68 19.03
CA ASP A 493 -0.75 -6.94 19.95
C ASP A 493 -0.30 -7.90 21.06
N GLU A 494 0.90 -7.68 21.60
CA GLU A 494 1.42 -8.37 22.77
C GLU A 494 0.47 -8.26 23.99
N SER A 495 -0.38 -7.23 24.03
CA SER A 495 -1.41 -7.08 25.08
C SER A 495 -2.63 -8.01 24.93
N LEU A 496 -2.83 -8.67 23.78
CA LEU A 496 -3.90 -9.65 23.57
C LEU A 496 -3.59 -10.98 24.26
N GLY A 497 -3.47 -10.94 25.58
CA GLY A 497 -3.12 -12.10 26.40
C GLY A 497 -4.28 -13.06 26.66
N THR A 498 -5.54 -12.65 26.43
CA THR A 498 -6.73 -13.44 26.75
C THR A 498 -7.79 -13.41 25.66
N VAL A 499 -8.65 -14.43 25.62
CA VAL A 499 -9.83 -14.47 24.75
C VAL A 499 -10.77 -13.28 25.01
N ALA A 500 -10.84 -12.79 26.25
CA ALA A 500 -11.65 -11.63 26.60
C ALA A 500 -11.13 -10.35 25.94
N ASP A 501 -9.81 -10.17 25.85
CA ASP A 501 -9.20 -9.03 25.15
C ASP A 501 -9.49 -9.09 23.64
N VAL A 502 -9.34 -10.27 23.03
CA VAL A 502 -9.66 -10.49 21.61
C VAL A 502 -11.14 -10.20 21.35
N SER A 503 -12.05 -10.71 22.20
CA SER A 503 -13.48 -10.47 22.06
C SER A 503 -13.83 -8.99 22.24
N ARG A 504 -13.21 -8.27 23.18
CA ARG A 504 -13.43 -6.83 23.36
C ARG A 504 -13.03 -6.07 22.10
N HIS A 505 -11.81 -6.29 21.62
CA HIS A 505 -11.31 -5.57 20.45
C HIS A 505 -12.09 -5.91 19.19
N TYR A 506 -12.54 -7.16 19.05
CA TYR A 506 -13.44 -7.57 17.96
C TYR A 506 -14.72 -6.72 17.96
N GLN A 507 -15.40 -6.58 19.12
CA GLN A 507 -16.62 -5.78 19.22
C GLN A 507 -16.37 -4.29 18.96
N GLU A 508 -15.25 -3.74 19.46
CA GLU A 508 -14.83 -2.37 19.17
C GLU A 508 -14.64 -2.16 17.66
N ASN A 509 -14.05 -3.12 16.97
CA ASN A 509 -13.87 -3.06 15.52
C ASN A 509 -15.17 -3.22 14.73
N VAL A 510 -16.11 -4.04 15.19
CA VAL A 510 -17.47 -4.10 14.62
C VAL A 510 -18.13 -2.73 14.67
N GLU A 511 -18.14 -2.09 15.84
CA GLU A 511 -18.74 -0.77 16.02
C GLU A 511 -18.01 0.33 15.24
N ARG A 512 -16.67 0.28 15.20
CA ARG A 512 -15.84 1.19 14.40
C ARG A 512 -16.19 1.08 12.91
N ARG A 513 -16.28 -0.14 12.37
CA ARG A 513 -16.61 -0.37 10.96
C ARG A 513 -18.05 -0.01 10.63
N LYS A 514 -18.99 -0.24 11.55
CA LYS A 514 -20.37 0.24 11.41
C LYS A 514 -20.40 1.77 11.22
N LYS A 515 -19.67 2.52 12.04
CA LYS A 515 -19.55 3.98 11.90
C LYS A 515 -18.86 4.40 10.59
N LEU A 516 -17.85 3.65 10.14
CA LEU A 516 -17.24 3.89 8.83
C LEU A 516 -18.23 3.64 7.69
N CYS A 517 -19.02 2.58 7.77
CA CYS A 517 -20.05 2.26 6.79
C CYS A 517 -21.11 3.37 6.69
N GLU A 518 -21.55 3.91 7.83
CA GLU A 518 -22.47 5.06 7.89
C GLU A 518 -21.89 6.33 7.23
N ASN A 519 -20.55 6.45 7.15
CA ASN A 519 -19.84 7.62 6.62
C ASN A 519 -19.03 7.32 5.35
N LYS A 520 -19.37 6.25 4.61
CA LYS A 520 -18.56 5.72 3.50
C LYS A 520 -18.22 6.75 2.42
N ASP A 521 -19.11 7.71 2.18
CA ASP A 521 -18.95 8.73 1.12
C ASP A 521 -17.89 9.80 1.45
N THR A 522 -17.44 9.83 2.71
CA THR A 522 -16.43 10.79 3.21
C THR A 522 -15.06 10.15 3.41
N ILE A 523 -14.95 8.83 3.32
CA ILE A 523 -13.70 8.10 3.60
C ILE A 523 -12.65 8.43 2.53
N GLY A 524 -11.46 8.83 2.99
CA GLY A 524 -10.28 8.97 2.16
C GLY A 524 -10.28 10.14 1.19
N LYS A 525 -11.29 11.02 1.19
CA LYS A 525 -11.30 12.18 0.30
C LYS A 525 -10.27 13.22 0.71
N CYS A 526 -9.45 13.62 -0.24
CA CYS A 526 -8.47 14.70 -0.11
C CYS A 526 -8.87 15.87 -1.01
N THR A 527 -8.82 17.09 -0.47
CA THR A 527 -9.03 18.33 -1.24
C THR A 527 -7.94 18.51 -2.30
N TYR A 528 -6.73 18.03 -2.01
CA TYR A 528 -5.58 18.12 -2.90
C TYR A 528 -4.66 16.93 -2.65
N SER A 529 -4.13 16.32 -3.70
CA SER A 529 -3.08 15.32 -3.59
C SER A 529 -2.22 15.20 -4.85
N TRP A 530 -0.95 14.89 -4.66
CA TRP A 530 -0.06 14.35 -5.69
C TRP A 530 1.07 13.56 -5.04
N PHE A 531 1.54 12.52 -5.72
CA PHE A 531 2.69 11.71 -5.31
C PHE A 531 3.48 11.26 -6.53
N VAL A 532 4.80 11.16 -6.40
CA VAL A 532 5.72 10.77 -7.47
C VAL A 532 6.08 9.29 -7.39
N ASN A 533 6.57 8.75 -8.50
CA ASN A 533 7.11 7.40 -8.61
C ASN A 533 6.14 6.31 -8.12
N MET A 534 4.83 6.54 -8.24
CA MET A 534 3.84 5.47 -8.21
C MET A 534 3.76 4.95 -9.64
N ALA A 535 3.98 3.64 -9.81
CA ALA A 535 3.79 3.01 -11.10
C ALA A 535 2.34 3.28 -11.61
N GLY A 536 2.17 3.55 -12.90
CA GLY A 536 0.85 3.71 -13.55
C GLY A 536 -0.04 4.91 -13.17
N SER A 537 0.16 5.57 -12.02
CA SER A 537 -0.78 6.59 -11.50
C SER A 537 -0.16 7.84 -10.91
N GLY A 538 1.16 7.80 -10.70
CA GLY A 538 1.88 8.89 -10.04
C GLY A 538 2.33 9.96 -11.01
N VAL A 539 2.74 11.08 -10.43
CA VAL A 539 3.51 12.08 -11.13
C VAL A 539 4.84 11.47 -11.59
N SER A 540 4.98 11.31 -12.89
CA SER A 540 6.04 10.59 -13.58
C SER A 540 7.05 11.51 -14.28
N SER A 541 6.77 12.81 -14.29
CA SER A 541 7.60 13.83 -14.93
C SER A 541 7.73 15.09 -14.08
N LYS A 542 8.77 15.88 -14.36
CA LYS A 542 8.92 17.20 -13.72
C LYS A 542 7.78 18.15 -14.10
N ALA A 543 7.32 18.05 -15.35
CA ALA A 543 6.24 18.87 -15.88
C ALA A 543 4.96 18.61 -15.08
N GLU A 544 4.62 17.35 -14.85
CA GLU A 544 3.47 16.97 -14.03
C GLU A 544 3.58 17.44 -12.57
N ILE A 545 4.77 17.44 -11.94
CA ILE A 545 4.91 18.05 -10.59
C ILE A 545 4.56 19.53 -10.66
N ASN A 546 5.13 20.25 -11.64
CA ASN A 546 4.86 21.68 -11.78
C ASN A 546 3.38 21.93 -12.06
N ASP A 547 2.74 21.10 -12.88
CA ASP A 547 1.32 21.23 -13.20
C ASP A 547 0.43 21.00 -11.98
N LYS A 548 0.77 20.02 -11.13
CA LYS A 548 0.07 19.80 -9.85
C LYS A 548 0.30 20.92 -8.85
N MET A 549 1.54 21.42 -8.73
CA MET A 549 1.90 22.46 -7.77
C MET A 549 1.40 23.86 -8.18
N ARG A 550 1.46 24.21 -9.46
CA ARG A 550 1.10 25.55 -9.99
C ARG A 550 -0.22 26.14 -9.48
N PRO A 551 -1.35 25.41 -9.44
CA PRO A 551 -2.62 25.99 -8.97
C PRO A 551 -2.62 26.37 -7.49
N VAL A 552 -1.74 25.78 -6.68
CA VAL A 552 -1.69 25.99 -5.23
C VAL A 552 -0.39 26.65 -4.78
N LEU A 553 0.58 26.87 -5.67
CA LEU A 553 1.86 27.46 -5.32
C LEU A 553 1.75 28.99 -5.34
N TYR A 554 1.84 29.59 -4.15
CA TYR A 554 1.73 31.04 -3.97
C TYR A 554 3.07 31.75 -4.20
N ASP A 555 4.15 31.20 -3.63
CA ASP A 555 5.50 31.72 -3.77
C ASP A 555 6.52 30.59 -3.59
N TYR A 556 7.69 30.69 -4.20
CA TYR A 556 8.79 29.75 -4.00
C TYR A 556 10.15 30.33 -4.38
N GLU A 557 11.15 30.05 -3.54
CA GLU A 557 12.54 30.42 -3.76
C GLU A 557 13.46 29.23 -3.48
N GLY A 558 14.22 28.78 -4.47
CA GLY A 558 15.19 27.68 -4.31
C GLY A 558 14.61 26.27 -4.31
N TRP A 559 13.34 26.11 -4.71
CA TRP A 559 12.64 24.83 -4.87
C TRP A 559 12.27 24.54 -6.34
N PRO A 560 13.20 24.10 -7.20
CA PRO A 560 12.85 23.63 -8.53
C PRO A 560 12.27 22.21 -8.51
N SER A 561 11.31 21.90 -9.38
CA SER A 561 11.02 20.51 -9.75
C SER A 561 12.27 19.87 -10.34
N MET A 562 12.67 18.70 -9.84
CA MET A 562 13.89 18.05 -10.30
C MET A 562 13.68 16.58 -10.63
N ARG A 563 14.50 16.16 -11.60
CA ARG A 563 14.84 14.77 -11.90
C ARG A 563 16.28 14.73 -11.46
N ASN A 564 16.52 14.26 -10.24
CA ASN A 564 17.86 14.22 -9.71
C ASN A 564 18.59 13.10 -10.44
N ALA A 565 19.44 13.45 -11.41
CA ALA A 565 20.48 12.54 -11.86
C ALA A 565 21.32 12.23 -10.63
N TRP A 566 21.24 10.99 -10.14
CA TRP A 566 22.16 10.54 -9.11
C TRP A 566 23.55 10.51 -9.74
N TRP A 567 24.43 11.40 -9.30
CA TRP A 567 25.78 11.51 -9.84
C TRP A 567 26.70 10.48 -9.17
N GLY A 568 26.54 9.21 -9.54
CA GLY A 568 27.65 8.26 -9.46
C GLY A 568 28.60 8.51 -10.63
N LYS A 569 29.49 9.52 -10.54
CA LYS A 569 30.64 9.61 -11.45
C LYS A 569 31.53 8.39 -11.20
N GLY A 570 31.41 7.34 -12.02
CA GLY A 570 32.47 6.33 -12.15
C GLY A 570 32.10 4.85 -12.06
N THR A 571 30.85 4.44 -11.86
CA THR A 571 30.49 3.01 -11.92
C THR A 571 29.52 2.77 -13.07
N THR A 572 30.03 2.25 -14.18
CA THR A 572 29.34 1.92 -15.43
C THR A 572 28.25 0.84 -15.32
N THR A 573 27.88 0.40 -14.11
CA THR A 573 27.07 -0.82 -13.92
C THR A 573 25.78 -0.62 -13.11
N ALA A 574 25.58 0.52 -12.43
CA ALA A 574 24.35 0.78 -11.68
C ALA A 574 23.52 1.88 -12.37
N HIS A 575 22.58 1.45 -13.22
CA HIS A 575 21.58 2.30 -13.85
C HIS A 575 20.66 2.89 -12.77
N GLN A 576 20.96 4.12 -12.34
CA GLN A 576 20.18 4.80 -11.31
C GLN A 576 19.00 5.51 -11.96
N VAL A 577 17.78 5.05 -11.65
CA VAL A 577 16.54 5.74 -12.05
C VAL A 577 16.47 7.06 -11.30
N PRO A 578 16.49 8.22 -11.99
CA PRO A 578 16.46 9.49 -11.30
C PRO A 578 15.10 9.68 -10.64
N LYS A 579 15.08 9.68 -9.30
CA LYS A 579 13.88 9.92 -8.51
C LYS A 579 13.39 11.35 -8.74
N ILE A 580 12.15 11.48 -9.21
CA ILE A 580 11.48 12.76 -9.45
C ILE A 580 10.93 13.25 -8.11
N SER A 581 11.13 14.53 -7.81
CA SER A 581 10.68 15.14 -6.54
C SER A 581 10.65 16.66 -6.61
N TRP A 582 9.93 17.26 -5.67
CA TRP A 582 10.00 18.69 -5.35
C TRP A 582 11.15 18.90 -4.36
N SER A 583 12.20 19.61 -4.78
CA SER A 583 13.51 19.56 -4.11
C SER A 583 14.04 20.94 -3.73
N ALA A 584 14.51 21.09 -2.49
CA ALA A 584 15.28 22.25 -2.06
C ALA A 584 16.76 22.11 -2.47
N LYS A 585 17.40 23.22 -2.86
CA LYS A 585 18.82 23.27 -3.29
C LYS A 585 19.77 24.04 -2.39
N ARG A 586 19.27 24.77 -1.40
CA ARG A 586 20.09 25.58 -0.52
C ARG A 586 19.40 25.80 0.81
N ASN A 587 20.18 26.03 1.85
CA ASN A 587 19.67 26.50 3.13
C ASN A 587 18.87 27.78 2.94
N GLY A 588 17.76 27.92 3.66
CA GLY A 588 16.82 29.04 3.53
C GLY A 588 15.91 28.98 2.30
N ALA A 589 15.94 27.91 1.49
CA ALA A 589 14.97 27.75 0.40
C ALA A 589 13.54 27.62 0.97
N THR A 590 12.60 28.37 0.40
CA THR A 590 11.20 28.44 0.87
C THR A 590 10.21 28.13 -0.25
N PHE A 591 9.05 27.59 0.10
CA PHE A 591 7.87 27.66 -0.76
C PHE A 591 6.59 27.75 0.08
N THR A 592 5.60 28.44 -0.45
CA THR A 592 4.28 28.58 0.15
C THR A 592 3.23 27.98 -0.76
N MET A 593 2.40 27.10 -0.21
CA MET A 593 1.18 26.60 -0.84
C MET A 593 -0.04 27.26 -0.22
N LYS A 594 -1.00 27.65 -1.05
CA LYS A 594 -2.29 28.23 -0.70
C LYS A 594 -3.39 27.45 -1.42
N LEU A 595 -4.19 26.72 -0.65
CA LEU A 595 -5.34 25.96 -1.12
C LEU A 595 -6.59 26.79 -0.81
N ASP A 596 -7.05 27.56 -1.79
CA ASP A 596 -8.22 28.41 -1.63
C ASP A 596 -9.52 27.62 -1.73
N ASN A 597 -10.51 27.98 -0.89
CA ASN A 597 -11.88 27.44 -0.95
C ASN A 597 -11.89 25.91 -0.95
N VAL A 598 -11.36 25.29 0.11
CA VAL A 598 -11.25 23.82 0.19
C VAL A 598 -12.63 23.18 0.00
N THR A 599 -12.69 22.17 -0.85
CA THR A 599 -13.95 21.53 -1.28
C THR A 599 -14.42 20.44 -0.31
N SER A 600 -13.56 20.05 0.64
CA SER A 600 -13.86 19.09 1.68
C SER A 600 -13.21 19.51 2.99
N SER A 601 -13.80 19.08 4.12
CA SER A 601 -13.18 19.26 5.43
C SER A 601 -11.76 18.69 5.38
N THR A 602 -10.77 19.44 5.83
CA THR A 602 -9.36 19.07 5.72
C THR A 602 -8.73 19.15 7.10
N LYS A 603 -8.33 18.02 7.66
CA LYS A 603 -7.84 17.94 9.06
C LYS A 603 -6.34 17.73 9.16
N TYR A 604 -5.69 17.27 8.11
CA TYR A 604 -4.25 17.00 8.12
C TYR A 604 -3.61 17.23 6.76
N VAL A 605 -2.30 17.40 6.83
CA VAL A 605 -1.39 17.32 5.70
C VAL A 605 -0.60 16.03 5.80
N LEU A 606 -0.59 15.26 4.73
CA LEU A 606 0.31 14.13 4.56
C LEU A 606 1.44 14.55 3.64
N LEU A 607 2.67 14.33 4.10
CA LEU A 607 3.87 14.65 3.35
C LEU A 607 4.70 13.39 3.17
N GLN A 608 4.96 13.03 1.93
CA GLN A 608 5.93 12.00 1.60
C GLN A 608 7.29 12.66 1.41
N THR A 609 8.24 12.40 2.30
CA THR A 609 9.61 12.91 2.13
C THR A 609 10.55 11.78 1.76
N MET A 610 11.63 12.11 1.06
CA MET A 610 12.73 11.18 0.86
C MET A 610 13.87 11.59 1.77
N LYS A 611 14.37 10.66 2.56
CA LYS A 611 15.65 10.84 3.27
C LYS A 611 16.77 10.16 2.50
N SER A 612 17.98 10.66 2.67
CA SER A 612 19.18 10.06 2.09
C SER A 612 20.37 10.14 3.04
N TYR A 613 21.47 9.50 2.64
CA TYR A 613 22.67 9.27 3.45
C TYR A 613 23.93 9.98 2.94
N SER A 614 23.87 10.64 1.79
CA SER A 614 25.04 11.35 1.27
C SER A 614 25.33 12.62 2.07
N ASP A 615 26.57 13.12 1.99
CA ASP A 615 27.01 14.28 2.76
C ASP A 615 26.16 15.53 2.50
N GLU A 616 25.61 15.68 1.30
CA GLU A 616 24.71 16.79 0.92
C GLU A 616 23.43 16.85 1.78
N TRP A 617 23.02 15.71 2.35
CA TRP A 617 21.82 15.62 3.17
C TRP A 617 22.11 15.81 4.65
N LYS A 618 23.37 15.74 5.10
CA LYS A 618 23.72 15.87 6.51
C LYS A 618 23.25 17.22 7.05
N GLY A 619 22.54 17.18 8.18
CA GLY A 619 21.94 18.36 8.80
C GLY A 619 20.73 18.94 8.04
N SER A 620 20.26 18.28 6.99
CA SER A 620 19.06 18.68 6.25
C SER A 620 17.83 18.63 7.15
N LYS A 621 17.14 19.76 7.29
CA LYS A 621 15.97 19.89 8.17
C LYS A 621 14.94 20.84 7.57
N LEU A 622 13.76 20.30 7.27
CA LEU A 622 12.62 21.07 6.76
C LEU A 622 11.76 21.55 7.93
N GLN A 623 11.38 22.81 7.94
CA GLN A 623 10.34 23.36 8.80
C GLN A 623 9.05 23.51 7.98
N LEU A 624 7.93 23.06 8.53
CA LEU A 624 6.59 23.26 7.98
C LEU A 624 5.78 24.11 8.95
N VAL A 625 5.03 25.07 8.41
CA VAL A 625 4.16 25.98 9.15
C VAL A 625 2.80 25.97 8.49
N PHE A 626 1.76 25.63 9.25
CA PHE A 626 0.38 25.58 8.76
C PHE A 626 -0.45 26.71 9.35
N SER A 627 -1.34 27.28 8.53
CA SER A 627 -2.37 28.24 8.97
C SER A 627 -3.66 28.05 8.16
N ILE A 628 -4.77 28.50 8.74
CA ILE A 628 -6.11 28.41 8.13
C ILE A 628 -6.71 29.81 8.15
N LEU A 629 -7.20 30.26 7.00
CA LEU A 629 -8.09 31.40 6.92
C LEU A 629 -9.51 30.90 6.82
N ARG A 630 -10.36 31.33 7.75
CA ARG A 630 -11.77 30.95 7.71
C ARG A 630 -12.48 31.67 6.58
N ASN A 631 -13.50 31.05 6.01
CA ASN A 631 -14.30 31.63 4.94
C ASN A 631 -14.74 33.07 5.28
N GLY A 632 -14.52 34.00 4.35
CA GLY A 632 -14.78 35.44 4.52
C GLY A 632 -13.66 36.24 5.19
N GLN A 633 -12.61 35.61 5.71
CA GLN A 633 -11.43 36.32 6.20
C GLN A 633 -10.52 36.74 5.05
N VAL A 634 -10.06 37.99 5.08
CA VAL A 634 -9.11 38.52 4.10
C VAL A 634 -7.68 38.25 4.59
N LEU A 635 -6.87 37.65 3.72
CA LEU A 635 -5.43 37.49 3.95
C LEU A 635 -4.78 38.87 4.14
N LYS A 636 -4.33 39.18 5.37
CA LYS A 636 -3.53 40.40 5.59
C LYS A 636 -2.24 40.28 4.82
N LYS A 637 -1.77 41.36 4.18
CA LYS A 637 -0.55 41.36 3.36
C LYS A 637 0.69 40.83 4.11
N ASP A 638 0.69 40.99 5.43
CA ASP A 638 1.79 40.64 6.34
C ASP A 638 1.51 39.36 7.14
N TRP A 639 0.60 38.50 6.67
CA TRP A 639 0.21 37.28 7.37
C TRP A 639 1.41 36.38 7.70
N TYR A 640 2.48 36.44 6.89
CA TYR A 640 3.71 35.68 7.10
C TYR A 640 4.62 36.23 8.20
N THR A 641 4.50 37.52 8.57
CA THR A 641 5.32 38.15 9.62
C THR A 641 4.59 38.24 10.95
N HIS A 642 3.25 38.21 10.96
CA HIS A 642 2.42 38.40 12.15
C HIS A 642 1.43 37.24 12.33
N VAL A 643 1.93 36.01 12.25
CA VAL A 643 1.12 34.87 12.64
C VAL A 643 1.00 34.86 14.15
N ASP A 644 -0.23 34.95 14.65
CA ASP A 644 -0.53 34.75 16.05
C ASP A 644 -0.04 33.35 16.44
N ASN A 645 0.92 33.28 17.38
CA ASN A 645 1.55 32.03 17.82
C ASN A 645 0.53 31.00 18.33
N SER A 646 -0.68 31.40 18.70
CA SER A 646 -1.76 30.48 19.09
C SER A 646 -2.42 29.74 17.91
N THR A 647 -2.22 30.21 16.69
CA THR A 647 -2.87 29.68 15.47
C THR A 647 -1.94 28.88 14.56
N VAL A 648 -0.65 28.84 14.91
CA VAL A 648 0.39 28.19 14.13
C VAL A 648 0.88 26.92 14.78
N THR A 649 1.03 25.87 13.98
CA THR A 649 1.80 24.70 14.37
C THR A 649 3.01 24.57 13.45
N ALA A 650 4.19 24.60 14.04
CA ALA A 650 5.45 24.37 13.34
C ALA A 650 5.90 22.92 13.53
N HIS A 651 6.27 22.26 12.45
CA HIS A 651 6.79 20.89 12.45
C HIS A 651 8.16 20.84 11.80
N TYR A 652 8.99 19.89 12.22
CA TYR A 652 10.33 19.71 11.68
C TYR A 652 10.54 18.28 11.17
N ILE A 653 11.21 18.15 10.03
CA ILE A 653 11.53 16.87 9.41
C ILE A 653 13.00 16.82 9.05
N ASP A 654 13.70 15.79 9.52
CA ASP A 654 15.08 15.54 9.11
C ASP A 654 15.12 14.87 7.73
N GLY A 655 15.93 15.39 6.81
CA GLY A 655 16.18 14.82 5.48
C GLY A 655 17.30 13.77 5.45
N TYR A 656 18.01 13.58 6.56
CA TYR A 656 19.15 12.66 6.64
C TYR A 656 18.82 11.38 7.39
N HIS A 657 19.42 10.27 6.97
CA HIS A 657 19.53 9.04 7.73
C HIS A 657 20.84 8.32 7.40
N LYS A 658 21.21 7.30 8.18
CA LYS A 658 22.49 6.58 8.01
C LYS A 658 22.38 5.34 7.10
N ASP A 659 21.18 4.99 6.64
CA ASP A 659 21.02 3.78 5.83
C ASP A 659 21.57 4.03 4.43
N LYS A 660 22.32 3.08 3.88
CA LYS A 660 23.02 3.22 2.60
C LYS A 660 22.10 3.17 1.37
N THR A 661 20.86 3.63 1.49
CA THR A 661 19.86 3.71 0.43
C THR A 661 18.88 4.85 0.75
N SER A 662 18.31 5.53 -0.25
CA SER A 662 17.29 6.56 0.01
C SER A 662 15.91 5.94 0.22
N VAL A 663 15.28 6.30 1.34
CA VAL A 663 14.00 5.74 1.79
C VAL A 663 12.94 6.83 1.87
N TYR A 664 11.71 6.42 1.60
CA TYR A 664 10.54 7.27 1.65
C TYR A 664 9.90 7.22 3.05
N TYR A 665 9.69 8.39 3.66
CA TYR A 665 9.08 8.54 4.97
C TYR A 665 7.76 9.31 4.86
N PRO A 666 6.61 8.66 5.15
CA PRO A 666 5.35 9.37 5.29
C PRO A 666 5.34 10.17 6.59
N HIS A 667 4.79 11.36 6.54
CA HIS A 667 4.55 12.22 7.69
C HIS A 667 3.10 12.67 7.69
N ARG A 668 2.47 12.66 8.88
CA ARG A 668 1.10 13.14 9.08
C ARG A 668 1.12 14.30 10.07
N PHE A 669 0.64 15.45 9.63
CA PHE A 669 0.58 16.67 10.42
C PHE A 669 -0.87 17.10 10.60
N PRO A 670 -1.39 17.18 11.84
CA PRO A 670 -2.69 17.77 12.07
C PRO A 670 -2.64 19.27 11.71
N LEU A 671 -3.69 19.75 11.07
CA LEU A 671 -3.88 21.18 10.86
C LEU A 671 -4.35 21.85 12.18
N PRO A 672 -4.00 23.13 12.42
CA PRO A 672 -4.41 23.84 13.62
C PRO A 672 -5.94 23.97 13.70
N GLN A 673 -6.46 24.29 14.88
CA GLN A 673 -7.90 24.58 15.10
C GLN A 673 -8.84 23.46 14.59
N ASN A 674 -8.46 22.19 14.76
CA ASN A 674 -9.21 21.00 14.31
C ASN A 674 -9.40 20.88 12.78
N GLY A 675 -8.63 21.62 11.98
CA GLY A 675 -8.71 21.58 10.53
C GLY A 675 -9.53 22.71 9.91
N ALA A 676 -9.58 22.68 8.58
CA ALA A 676 -10.27 23.61 7.72
C ALA A 676 -11.61 23.03 7.28
N ASP A 677 -12.66 23.86 7.29
CA ASP A 677 -13.99 23.50 6.82
C ASP A 677 -14.18 23.87 5.35
N ILE A 678 -15.27 23.40 4.74
CA ILE A 678 -15.58 23.71 3.34
C ILE A 678 -15.64 25.23 3.14
N GLY A 679 -14.86 25.72 2.18
CA GLY A 679 -14.75 27.14 1.86
C GLY A 679 -13.62 27.89 2.57
N ASP A 680 -12.95 27.28 3.55
CA ASP A 680 -11.74 27.85 4.16
C ASP A 680 -10.56 27.82 3.17
N THR A 681 -9.50 28.59 3.49
CA THR A 681 -8.22 28.54 2.79
C THR A 681 -7.16 27.93 3.71
N VAL A 682 -6.44 26.91 3.22
CA VAL A 682 -5.30 26.32 3.94
C VAL A 682 -4.00 26.86 3.37
N ILE A 683 -3.08 27.29 4.23
CA ILE A 683 -1.76 27.78 3.83
C ILE A 683 -0.68 26.95 4.51
N MET A 684 0.25 26.44 3.71
CA MET A 684 1.45 25.74 4.17
C MET A 684 2.68 26.52 3.71
N ASN A 685 3.52 26.94 4.65
CA ASN A 685 4.85 27.47 4.37
C ASN A 685 5.91 26.43 4.74
N ALA A 686 6.85 26.18 3.83
CA ALA A 686 7.90 25.21 3.99
C ALA A 686 9.27 25.86 3.80
N THR A 687 10.14 25.77 4.80
CA THR A 687 11.48 26.38 4.82
C THR A 687 12.54 25.33 5.11
N LEU A 688 13.57 25.22 4.25
CA LEU A 688 14.74 24.43 4.57
C LEU A 688 15.61 25.19 5.58
N VAL A 689 15.49 24.87 6.87
CA VAL A 689 16.17 25.58 7.97
C VAL A 689 17.57 25.02 8.29
N GLY A 690 17.94 23.90 7.68
CA GLY A 690 19.26 23.30 7.81
C GLY A 690 19.62 22.42 6.61
N GLY A 691 20.93 22.24 6.38
CA GLY A 691 21.48 21.49 5.24
C GLY A 691 21.31 22.20 3.90
N SER A 692 21.58 21.49 2.80
CA SER A 692 21.50 22.06 1.43
C SER A 692 20.53 21.33 0.51
N LYS A 693 19.99 20.18 0.93
CA LYS A 693 19.16 19.33 0.07
C LYS A 693 18.04 18.67 0.85
N PHE A 694 16.81 18.76 0.35
CA PHE A 694 15.64 18.08 0.89
C PHE A 694 14.70 17.73 -0.24
N GLN A 695 13.96 16.63 -0.13
CA GLN A 695 13.03 16.22 -1.18
C GLN A 695 11.66 15.83 -0.63
N ILE A 696 10.65 16.40 -1.26
CA ILE A 696 9.24 16.07 -1.09
C ILE A 696 8.81 15.28 -2.33
N SER A 697 8.29 14.10 -2.08
CA SER A 697 7.84 13.14 -3.10
C SER A 697 6.33 13.03 -3.17
N GLY A 698 5.61 13.76 -2.32
CA GLY A 698 4.19 13.96 -2.49
C GLY A 698 3.58 14.69 -1.32
N ILE A 699 2.42 15.28 -1.56
CA ILE A 699 1.70 16.16 -0.64
C ILE A 699 0.22 15.83 -0.80
N SER A 700 -0.50 15.69 0.31
CA SER A 700 -1.96 15.66 0.28
C SER A 700 -2.59 16.35 1.49
N PHE A 701 -3.78 16.89 1.29
CA PHE A 701 -4.59 17.60 2.28
C PHE A 701 -5.94 16.87 2.38
N CYS A 702 -6.20 16.20 3.52
CA CYS A 702 -7.27 15.21 3.63
C CYS A 702 -8.15 15.36 4.88
N ALA A 703 -9.36 14.78 4.82
CA ALA A 703 -10.41 14.91 5.84
C ALA A 703 -10.28 13.93 7.01
N ILE A 704 -10.21 12.63 6.71
CA ILE A 704 -10.34 11.50 7.65
C ILE A 704 -9.31 10.44 7.29
#